data_AF-A0A0G0BLQ3-F1
#
_entry.id   AF-A0A0G0BLQ3-F1
#
_cell.length_a   1.000
_cell.length_b   1.000
_cell.length_c   1.000
_cell.angle_alpha   90.00
_cell.angle_beta   90.00
_cell.angle_gamma   90.00
#
_symmetry.space_group_name_H-M   'P 1'
#
loop_
_entity.id
_entity.type
_entity.pdbx_description
1 polymer ?
#
loop_
_entity_poly.entity_id
_entity_poly.type
_entity_poly.pdbx_seq_one_letter_code
_entity_poly.pdbx_strand_id
1 'polypeptide(L)'
;MVNKKSIVWFEEVGKEDVGLVGGKGANLGEMTNAKLPVPYGFVVTSNAYFYFIEKNNLAKHIKDYLKNLNSENPSELKAASSNVQKLILAATIPHDLSKKIITFYDELLIKENTYFGKRAGFFSKSIKKISSLYNPPLVAVRSSATAEDLPGASFAGQQETYLNVKGEAHLLQKIKECYASLFTERAIYYRQQQKFDHFKVGLAAVVQRMVESDRSGVAFSVDPISKDKNKIVIEAIFGLGEYIVQGKVTPDHYEVDKRSLVLTKKEIKYQNVKFVKSHIENKEVRLGPSEGKKQKLTEEEIIKLSFLIKDIENHYFFPQDIEWAIENRKIFITQSRPITTLSQKSKVEGQKSMETPILVGAPASPGVVTGPVKIIMTPKEISKVVTGDILVAPQTNPDYVPAMKKAAAIVTEKGGRTSHAAIVSRELGIPAVVGAEGATRILKEGSVITVNGQMGEIFKGKIIQEPQNNKSKVPSKKLKTVTKIYVNMAQPDQAKKVASMDADGVGLLRAEFIIADIGVHPKEFIKNHKENIFINRLSNELMKFVVPFNPRPVIYRATDFKTNEYRNLKGGKLYEPHEENPMLGYRGAYRYITNPDVFYMELAAVKKIWDKGYRNLHLMIPFVRVPWELIKIKEMVEKSGLLAYPEFKLWIMVEVPSAALNLEEFLRLGVQGVSIGTNDLTMMLLGVDRDSEEVAPIYDERTPVVTRTLEYIVKTCQKYGVTCSICGQAPSDYEEIAEMLVRAGISSLSVNADVIDRTRQLVFKLEKSLYLKK
;
A
#
# COMPACT_ATOMS: atom_id res chain seq x y z
N MET A 1 -2.02 -21.48 -35.00
CA MET A 1 -1.70 -20.04 -34.91
C MET A 1 -2.98 -19.30 -34.55
N VAL A 2 -3.20 -18.99 -33.27
CA VAL A 2 -4.42 -18.29 -32.82
C VAL A 2 -4.35 -16.87 -33.37
N ASN A 3 -5.41 -16.48 -34.09
CA ASN A 3 -5.56 -15.21 -34.80
C ASN A 3 -5.60 -14.05 -33.79
N LYS A 4 -4.43 -13.61 -33.31
CA LYS A 4 -4.32 -12.58 -32.26
C LYS A 4 -4.72 -11.22 -32.82
N LYS A 5 -5.91 -10.72 -32.44
CA LYS A 5 -6.48 -9.45 -32.90
C LYS A 5 -5.49 -8.29 -32.66
N SER A 6 -5.20 -7.51 -33.71
CA SER A 6 -4.30 -6.35 -33.64
C SER A 6 -4.96 -5.12 -32.99
N ILE A 7 -6.28 -5.01 -33.11
CA ILE A 7 -7.11 -3.92 -32.56
C ILE A 7 -8.39 -4.54 -32.02
N VAL A 8 -8.88 -4.03 -30.88
CA VAL A 8 -10.09 -4.50 -30.20
C VAL A 8 -10.89 -3.31 -29.67
N TRP A 9 -12.22 -3.38 -29.74
CA TRP A 9 -13.11 -2.44 -29.04
C TRP A 9 -13.09 -2.70 -27.53
N PHE A 10 -13.49 -1.71 -26.73
CA PHE A 10 -13.54 -1.88 -25.27
C PHE A 10 -14.48 -3.02 -24.84
N GLU A 11 -15.61 -3.24 -25.52
CA GLU A 11 -16.51 -4.36 -25.18
C GLU A 11 -15.95 -5.75 -25.51
N GLU A 12 -14.84 -5.83 -26.25
CA GLU A 12 -14.24 -7.12 -26.63
C GLU A 12 -13.20 -7.62 -25.63
N VAL A 13 -12.88 -6.84 -24.58
CA VAL A 13 -11.83 -7.15 -23.60
C VAL A 13 -12.26 -6.87 -22.17
N GLY A 14 -11.62 -7.52 -21.20
CA GLY A 14 -11.82 -7.31 -19.77
C GLY A 14 -10.55 -7.52 -18.95
N LYS A 15 -10.71 -7.73 -17.64
CA LYS A 15 -9.59 -7.90 -16.68
C LYS A 15 -8.59 -9.01 -17.04
N GLU A 16 -9.03 -10.06 -17.72
CA GLU A 16 -8.18 -11.19 -18.11
C GLU A 16 -7.25 -10.89 -19.30
N ASP A 17 -7.46 -9.77 -20.00
CA ASP A 17 -6.77 -9.43 -21.24
C ASP A 17 -5.56 -8.50 -21.04
N VAL A 18 -5.03 -8.36 -19.82
CA VAL A 18 -3.91 -7.45 -19.49
C VAL A 18 -2.68 -7.70 -20.39
N GLY A 19 -2.37 -8.96 -20.72
CA GLY A 19 -1.28 -9.30 -21.64
C GLY A 19 -1.48 -8.79 -23.08
N LEU A 20 -2.72 -8.53 -23.48
CA LEU A 20 -3.10 -8.06 -24.82
C LEU A 20 -3.26 -6.54 -24.89
N VAL A 21 -3.94 -5.95 -23.91
CA VAL A 21 -4.36 -4.53 -23.94
C VAL A 21 -3.70 -3.67 -22.85
N GLY A 22 -2.84 -4.27 -22.03
CA GLY A 22 -2.28 -3.64 -20.83
C GLY A 22 -3.33 -3.35 -19.77
N GLY A 23 -2.85 -2.91 -18.60
CA GLY A 23 -3.68 -2.64 -17.42
C GLY A 23 -4.83 -1.67 -17.66
N LYS A 24 -4.52 -0.50 -18.23
CA LYS A 24 -5.53 0.54 -18.51
C LYS A 24 -6.57 0.08 -19.52
N GLY A 25 -6.13 -0.59 -20.59
CA GLY A 25 -7.02 -1.12 -21.62
C GLY A 25 -7.97 -2.18 -21.07
N ALA A 26 -7.48 -3.12 -20.27
CA ALA A 26 -8.27 -4.15 -19.62
C ALA A 26 -9.32 -3.56 -18.67
N ASN A 27 -8.93 -2.57 -17.87
CA ASN A 27 -9.81 -1.89 -16.94
C ASN A 27 -10.88 -1.01 -17.63
N LEU A 28 -10.54 -0.34 -18.73
CA LEU A 28 -11.53 0.38 -19.55
C LEU A 28 -12.53 -0.58 -20.21
N GLY A 29 -12.07 -1.77 -20.63
CA GLY A 29 -12.94 -2.82 -21.14
C GLY A 29 -13.90 -3.35 -20.09
N GLU A 30 -13.39 -3.65 -18.89
CA GLU A 30 -14.20 -4.05 -17.73
C GLU A 30 -15.31 -3.04 -17.43
N MET A 31 -14.96 -1.75 -17.30
CA MET A 31 -15.95 -0.71 -17.01
C MET A 31 -16.99 -0.54 -18.13
N THR A 32 -16.57 -0.73 -19.39
CA THR A 32 -17.46 -0.67 -20.56
C THR A 32 -18.44 -1.85 -20.54
N ASN A 33 -17.97 -3.05 -20.20
CA ASN A 33 -18.82 -4.24 -20.06
C ASN A 33 -19.80 -4.12 -18.89
N ALA A 34 -19.39 -3.44 -17.81
CA ALA A 34 -20.25 -3.07 -16.69
C ALA A 34 -21.27 -1.95 -17.00
N LYS A 35 -21.32 -1.46 -18.24
CA LYS A 35 -22.24 -0.38 -18.71
C LYS A 35 -22.07 0.95 -17.97
N LEU A 36 -20.88 1.21 -17.44
CA LEU A 36 -20.55 2.49 -16.81
C LEU A 36 -20.39 3.58 -17.89
N PRO A 37 -20.59 4.86 -17.59
CA PRO A 37 -20.51 5.93 -18.58
C PRO A 37 -19.05 6.27 -18.91
N VAL A 38 -18.34 5.35 -19.55
CA VAL A 38 -16.95 5.51 -19.98
C VAL A 38 -16.92 6.18 -21.35
N PRO A 39 -16.05 7.17 -21.61
CA PRO A 39 -15.80 7.65 -22.96
C PRO A 39 -15.33 6.48 -23.81
N TYR A 40 -16.07 6.19 -24.87
CA TYR A 40 -15.88 4.95 -25.60
C TYR A 40 -14.60 4.99 -26.45
N GLY A 41 -14.10 3.82 -26.85
CA GLY A 41 -12.78 3.71 -27.47
C GLY A 41 -12.43 2.30 -27.94
N PHE A 42 -11.19 2.19 -28.41
CA PHE A 42 -10.59 0.93 -28.83
C PHE A 42 -9.11 0.89 -28.40
N VAL A 43 -8.53 -0.30 -28.42
CA VAL A 43 -7.13 -0.53 -28.06
C VAL A 43 -6.37 -1.08 -29.25
N VAL A 44 -5.28 -0.41 -29.61
CA VAL A 44 -4.24 -0.97 -30.49
C VAL A 44 -3.34 -1.83 -29.62
N THR A 45 -3.45 -3.15 -29.79
CA THR A 45 -2.95 -4.15 -28.83
C THR A 45 -1.43 -4.24 -28.77
N SER A 46 -0.92 -4.92 -27.74
CA SER A 46 0.50 -5.28 -27.62
C SER A 46 1.00 -6.11 -28.80
N ASN A 47 0.13 -6.94 -29.41
CA ASN A 47 0.48 -7.69 -30.62
C ASN A 47 0.71 -6.77 -31.83
N ALA A 48 -0.06 -5.67 -31.96
CA ALA A 48 0.19 -4.69 -33.01
C ALA A 48 1.53 -3.97 -32.82
N TYR A 49 1.93 -3.72 -31.57
CA TYR A 49 3.27 -3.23 -31.25
C TYR A 49 4.36 -4.22 -31.66
N PHE A 50 4.25 -5.50 -31.29
CA PHE A 50 5.24 -6.51 -31.68
C PHE A 50 5.31 -6.68 -33.21
N TYR A 51 4.17 -6.67 -33.88
CA TYR A 51 4.11 -6.69 -35.35
C TYR A 51 4.80 -5.47 -35.98
N PHE A 52 4.61 -4.28 -35.42
CA PHE A 52 5.30 -3.05 -35.85
C PHE A 52 6.82 -3.16 -35.69
N ILE A 53 7.30 -3.67 -34.54
CA ILE A 53 8.73 -3.89 -34.27
C ILE A 53 9.33 -4.91 -35.24
N GLU A 54 8.62 -6.00 -35.50
CA GLU A 54 9.05 -7.08 -36.41
C GLU A 54 9.13 -6.58 -37.86
N LYS A 55 8.06 -5.96 -38.39
CA LYS A 55 8.00 -5.49 -39.78
C LYS A 55 9.03 -4.42 -40.12
N ASN A 56 9.44 -3.62 -39.14
CA ASN A 56 10.47 -2.60 -39.31
C ASN A 56 11.88 -3.10 -38.93
N ASN A 57 12.06 -4.37 -38.58
CA ASN A 57 13.34 -4.96 -38.15
C ASN A 57 14.02 -4.18 -37.00
N LEU A 58 13.22 -3.63 -36.08
CA LEU A 58 13.72 -2.74 -35.04
C LEU A 58 14.38 -3.51 -33.88
N ALA A 59 13.99 -4.75 -33.65
CA ALA A 59 14.40 -5.52 -32.48
C ALA A 59 15.94 -5.62 -32.34
N LYS A 60 16.64 -5.90 -33.44
CA LYS A 60 18.11 -6.00 -33.46
C LYS A 60 18.77 -4.68 -33.08
N HIS A 61 18.35 -3.59 -33.73
CA HIS A 61 18.89 -2.26 -33.50
C HIS A 61 18.64 -1.78 -32.06
N ILE A 62 17.44 -1.98 -31.53
CA ILE A 62 17.10 -1.65 -30.13
C ILE A 62 18.01 -2.43 -29.18
N LYS A 63 18.23 -3.73 -29.44
CA LYS A 63 19.10 -4.57 -28.61
C LYS A 63 20.53 -4.06 -28.60
N ASP A 64 21.05 -3.61 -29.74
CA ASP A 64 22.41 -3.08 -29.85
C ASP A 64 22.60 -1.80 -29.03
N TYR A 65 21.61 -0.90 -29.00
CA TYR A 65 21.65 0.31 -28.16
C TYR A 65 21.51 0.05 -26.66
N LEU A 66 20.86 -1.06 -26.27
CA LEU A 66 20.66 -1.43 -24.87
C LEU A 66 21.72 -2.41 -24.35
N LYS A 67 22.51 -3.03 -25.24
CA LYS A 67 23.54 -4.01 -24.88
C LYS A 67 24.69 -3.30 -24.17
N ASN A 68 25.10 -3.84 -23.01
CA ASN A 68 26.14 -3.28 -22.15
C ASN A 68 25.87 -1.86 -21.63
N LEU A 69 24.62 -1.39 -21.72
CA LEU A 69 24.23 -0.09 -21.16
C LEU A 69 24.40 -0.11 -19.64
N ASN A 70 25.22 0.81 -19.11
CA ASN A 70 25.29 1.05 -17.68
C ASN A 70 24.13 1.97 -17.26
N SER A 71 23.06 1.39 -16.69
CA SER A 71 21.90 2.13 -16.17
C SER A 71 22.24 3.18 -15.13
N GLU A 72 23.36 3.02 -14.41
CA GLU A 72 23.80 3.97 -13.37
C GLU A 72 24.52 5.20 -13.94
N ASN A 73 24.83 5.22 -15.24
CA ASN A 73 25.40 6.39 -15.92
C ASN A 73 24.28 7.20 -16.63
N PRO A 74 23.91 8.40 -16.11
CA PRO A 74 22.82 9.19 -16.69
C PRO A 74 23.05 9.60 -18.15
N SER A 75 24.31 9.81 -18.55
CA SER A 75 24.64 10.26 -19.91
C SER A 75 24.46 9.15 -20.93
N GLU A 76 24.89 7.92 -20.60
CA GLU A 76 24.72 6.75 -21.46
C GLU A 76 23.23 6.36 -21.56
N LEU A 77 22.52 6.36 -20.44
CA LEU A 77 21.08 6.07 -20.39
C LEU A 77 20.27 7.04 -21.27
N LYS A 78 20.58 8.34 -21.18
CA LYS A 78 19.97 9.38 -22.00
C LYS A 78 20.25 9.20 -23.49
N ALA A 79 21.49 8.88 -23.85
CA ALA A 79 21.86 8.63 -25.24
C ALA A 79 21.14 7.40 -25.82
N ALA A 80 21.12 6.28 -25.08
CA ALA A 80 20.43 5.06 -25.49
C ALA A 80 18.91 5.29 -25.65
N SER A 81 18.28 5.92 -24.66
CA SER A 81 16.87 6.31 -24.69
C SER A 81 16.55 7.16 -25.92
N SER A 82 17.31 8.24 -26.16
CA SER A 82 17.07 9.14 -27.30
C SER A 82 17.22 8.43 -28.65
N ASN A 83 18.23 7.58 -28.80
CA ASN A 83 18.46 6.84 -30.04
C ASN A 83 17.35 5.82 -30.33
N VAL A 84 16.93 5.05 -29.32
CA VAL A 84 15.84 4.08 -29.47
C VAL A 84 14.51 4.77 -29.80
N GLN A 85 14.19 5.89 -29.14
CA GLN A 85 12.98 6.64 -29.44
C GLN A 85 13.00 7.20 -30.86
N LYS A 86 14.13 7.75 -31.33
CA LYS A 86 14.27 8.22 -32.72
C LYS A 86 14.04 7.10 -33.74
N LEU A 87 14.57 5.90 -33.49
CA LEU A 87 14.34 4.74 -34.36
C LEU A 87 12.85 4.39 -34.48
N ILE A 88 12.14 4.34 -33.36
CA ILE A 88 10.71 4.01 -33.33
C ILE A 88 9.88 5.10 -34.04
N LEU A 89 10.21 6.38 -33.83
CA LEU A 89 9.51 7.49 -34.47
C LEU A 89 9.73 7.56 -35.98
N ALA A 90 10.93 7.18 -36.45
CA ALA A 90 11.27 7.13 -37.88
C ALA A 90 10.65 5.92 -38.61
N ALA A 91 10.32 4.85 -37.88
CA ALA A 91 9.69 3.67 -38.46
C ALA A 91 8.25 3.92 -38.94
N THR A 92 7.81 3.10 -39.89
CA THR A 92 6.51 3.25 -40.57
C THR A 92 5.52 2.22 -40.02
N ILE A 93 4.31 2.66 -39.67
CA ILE A 93 3.23 1.72 -39.31
C ILE A 93 2.85 0.91 -40.56
N PRO A 94 2.87 -0.45 -40.52
CA PRO A 94 2.48 -1.27 -41.65
C PRO A 94 1.11 -0.88 -42.22
N HIS A 95 0.99 -0.83 -43.56
CA HIS A 95 -0.20 -0.30 -44.25
C HIS A 95 -1.49 -1.05 -43.89
N ASP A 96 -1.41 -2.36 -43.64
CA ASP A 96 -2.53 -3.17 -43.18
C ASP A 96 -2.98 -2.80 -41.77
N LEU A 97 -2.04 -2.46 -40.88
CA LEU A 97 -2.33 -2.01 -39.52
C LEU A 97 -2.89 -0.58 -39.51
N SER A 98 -2.29 0.35 -40.28
CA SER A 98 -2.78 1.73 -40.35
C SER A 98 -4.21 1.81 -40.88
N LYS A 99 -4.54 1.04 -41.94
CA LYS A 99 -5.90 0.95 -42.49
C LYS A 99 -6.91 0.45 -41.45
N LYS A 100 -6.54 -0.55 -40.64
CA LYS A 100 -7.40 -1.03 -39.54
C LYS A 100 -7.59 0.04 -38.45
N ILE A 101 -6.53 0.74 -38.05
CA ILE A 101 -6.61 1.82 -37.05
C ILE A 101 -7.57 2.92 -37.54
N ILE A 102 -7.42 3.36 -38.80
CA ILE A 102 -8.29 4.37 -39.41
C ILE A 102 -9.74 3.91 -39.44
N THR A 103 -9.99 2.64 -39.81
CA THR A 103 -11.35 2.08 -39.81
C THR A 103 -12.02 2.15 -38.43
N PHE A 104 -11.30 1.77 -37.37
CA PHE A 104 -11.82 1.87 -35.99
C PHE A 104 -12.01 3.33 -35.57
N TYR A 105 -11.11 4.23 -35.98
CA TYR A 105 -11.22 5.65 -35.69
C TYR A 105 -12.46 6.28 -36.35
N ASP A 106 -12.76 5.95 -37.59
CA ASP A 106 -13.94 6.44 -38.32
C ASP A 106 -15.26 5.92 -37.73
N GLU A 107 -15.26 4.67 -37.23
CA GLU A 107 -16.46 4.04 -36.66
C GLU A 107 -16.70 4.43 -35.19
N LEU A 108 -15.72 5.05 -34.52
CA LEU A 108 -15.73 5.33 -33.08
C LEU A 108 -17.02 6.00 -32.59
N LEU A 109 -17.45 7.09 -33.23
CA LEU A 109 -18.65 7.82 -32.81
C LEU A 109 -19.94 7.04 -33.07
N ILE A 110 -19.97 6.19 -34.09
CA ILE A 110 -21.14 5.35 -34.40
C ILE A 110 -21.29 4.29 -33.32
N LYS A 111 -20.17 3.65 -32.95
CA LYS A 111 -20.12 2.66 -31.87
C LYS A 111 -20.45 3.28 -30.52
N GLU A 112 -19.91 4.45 -30.20
CA GLU A 112 -20.23 5.16 -28.95
C GLU A 112 -21.74 5.47 -28.81
N ASN A 113 -22.39 5.94 -29.88
CA ASN A 113 -23.83 6.19 -29.84
C ASN A 113 -24.63 4.90 -29.57
N THR A 114 -24.17 3.78 -30.13
CA THR A 114 -24.77 2.46 -29.90
C THR A 114 -24.55 2.02 -28.44
N TYR A 115 -23.35 2.25 -27.90
CA TYR A 115 -23.01 1.96 -26.50
C TYR A 115 -23.93 2.69 -25.52
N PHE A 116 -24.18 3.99 -25.75
CA PHE A 116 -25.10 4.79 -24.92
C PHE A 116 -26.59 4.63 -25.27
N GLY A 117 -26.98 3.60 -26.03
CA GLY A 117 -28.38 3.25 -26.30
C GLY A 117 -29.13 4.18 -27.25
N LYS A 118 -28.45 5.10 -27.96
CA LYS A 118 -29.07 5.92 -29.01
C LYS A 118 -29.08 5.13 -30.31
N ARG A 119 -30.21 4.51 -30.67
CA ARG A 119 -30.38 3.84 -31.97
C ARG A 119 -30.16 4.85 -33.11
N ALA A 120 -29.02 4.75 -33.77
CA ALA A 120 -28.78 5.43 -35.03
C ALA A 120 -29.60 4.73 -36.13
N GLY A 121 -30.69 5.35 -36.59
CA GLY A 121 -31.45 4.89 -37.75
C GLY A 121 -30.55 4.77 -38.99
N PHE A 122 -30.93 3.92 -39.95
CA PHE A 122 -30.11 3.56 -41.13
C PHE A 122 -29.60 4.79 -41.90
N PHE A 123 -30.46 5.80 -42.09
CA PHE A 123 -30.09 7.10 -42.71
C PHE A 123 -29.10 7.92 -41.86
N SER A 124 -29.17 7.86 -40.53
CA SER A 124 -28.28 8.62 -39.64
C SER A 124 -26.86 8.04 -39.55
N LYS A 125 -26.67 6.74 -39.84
CA LYS A 125 -25.34 6.11 -39.90
C LYS A 125 -24.56 6.60 -41.13
N SER A 126 -25.22 6.67 -42.30
CA SER A 126 -24.59 7.15 -43.54
C SER A 126 -24.24 8.64 -43.47
N ILE A 127 -25.14 9.48 -42.96
CA ILE A 127 -24.88 10.93 -42.79
C ILE A 127 -23.76 11.18 -41.77
N LYS A 128 -23.69 10.41 -40.67
CA LYS A 128 -22.61 10.55 -39.69
C LYS A 128 -21.25 10.07 -40.19
N LYS A 129 -21.21 8.98 -40.98
CA LYS A 129 -19.99 8.52 -41.64
C LYS A 129 -19.45 9.54 -42.64
N ILE A 130 -20.35 10.25 -43.33
CA ILE A 130 -19.98 11.41 -44.17
C ILE A 130 -19.52 12.58 -43.28
N SER A 131 -20.18 12.85 -42.16
CA SER A 131 -19.79 13.94 -41.25
C SER A 131 -18.45 13.71 -40.56
N SER A 132 -18.05 12.45 -40.28
CA SER A 132 -16.75 12.12 -39.70
C SER A 132 -15.60 12.33 -40.68
N LEU A 133 -15.85 12.22 -42.00
CA LEU A 133 -14.90 12.65 -43.04
C LEU A 133 -14.64 14.17 -42.98
N TYR A 134 -15.67 14.98 -42.69
CA TYR A 134 -15.54 16.44 -42.62
C TYR A 134 -15.16 16.97 -41.22
N ASN A 135 -15.41 16.22 -40.16
CA ASN A 135 -15.07 16.58 -38.79
C ASN A 135 -14.70 15.34 -37.96
N PRO A 136 -13.43 14.87 -38.01
CA PRO A 136 -13.00 13.64 -37.38
C PRO A 136 -13.07 13.73 -35.83
N PRO A 137 -13.30 12.60 -35.14
CA PRO A 137 -13.49 12.59 -33.69
C PRO A 137 -12.23 13.02 -32.94
N LEU A 138 -12.41 13.79 -31.88
CA LEU A 138 -11.30 14.11 -30.98
C LEU A 138 -11.03 12.94 -30.04
N VAL A 139 -9.79 12.49 -29.95
CA VAL A 139 -9.39 11.35 -29.12
C VAL A 139 -8.21 11.69 -28.21
N ALA A 140 -8.12 10.96 -27.11
CA ALA A 140 -6.93 10.81 -26.30
C ALA A 140 -6.24 9.50 -26.66
N VAL A 141 -4.91 9.52 -26.75
CA VAL A 141 -4.09 8.33 -26.96
C VAL A 141 -3.27 8.11 -25.70
N ARG A 142 -3.50 7.00 -25.01
CA ARG A 142 -2.91 6.68 -23.71
C ARG A 142 -2.10 5.41 -23.82
N SER A 143 -0.85 5.43 -23.36
CA SER A 143 -0.07 4.20 -23.29
C SER A 143 -0.58 3.29 -22.16
N SER A 144 -0.58 1.98 -22.43
CA SER A 144 -1.04 0.91 -21.54
C SER A 144 -0.08 -0.26 -21.67
N ALA A 145 0.89 -0.37 -20.77
CA ALA A 145 1.92 -1.41 -20.85
C ALA A 145 1.40 -2.75 -20.30
N THR A 146 1.85 -3.87 -20.87
CA THR A 146 1.47 -5.22 -20.39
C THR A 146 2.09 -5.58 -19.04
N ALA A 147 3.07 -4.80 -18.58
CA ALA A 147 3.76 -4.96 -17.30
C ALA A 147 3.37 -3.86 -16.27
N GLU A 148 2.39 -3.00 -16.59
CA GLU A 148 2.02 -1.83 -15.78
C GLU A 148 1.45 -2.19 -14.39
N ASP A 149 0.78 -3.34 -14.29
CA ASP A 149 0.07 -3.81 -13.10
C ASP A 149 0.62 -5.14 -12.54
N LEU A 150 1.87 -5.49 -12.88
CA LEU A 150 2.55 -6.61 -12.22
C LEU A 150 2.78 -6.25 -10.75
N PRO A 151 2.50 -7.15 -9.79
CA PRO A 151 2.74 -6.84 -8.39
C PRO A 151 4.26 -6.61 -8.16
N GLY A 152 4.57 -5.61 -7.33
CA GLY A 152 5.94 -5.08 -7.18
C GLY A 152 6.38 -4.04 -8.23
N ALA A 153 5.62 -3.81 -9.31
CA ALA A 153 5.95 -2.81 -10.33
C ALA A 153 4.98 -1.63 -10.40
N SER A 154 5.39 -0.48 -9.86
CA SER A 154 4.64 0.78 -9.99
C SER A 154 5.23 1.63 -11.12
N PHE A 155 4.64 1.53 -12.31
CA PHE A 155 4.90 2.44 -13.44
C PHE A 155 4.12 3.77 -13.33
N ALA A 156 3.64 4.11 -12.13
CA ALA A 156 2.83 5.30 -11.89
C ALA A 156 3.56 6.58 -12.36
N GLY A 157 2.90 7.31 -13.28
CA GLY A 157 3.39 8.59 -13.82
C GLY A 157 4.62 8.47 -14.73
N GLN A 158 4.93 7.30 -15.29
CA GLN A 158 6.04 7.09 -16.23
C GLN A 158 5.64 7.17 -17.70
N GLN A 159 4.34 7.24 -17.98
CA GLN A 159 3.76 6.91 -19.26
C GLN A 159 2.99 8.10 -19.86
N GLU A 160 3.18 8.31 -21.16
CA GLU A 160 2.68 9.47 -21.89
C GLU A 160 1.18 9.35 -22.22
N THR A 161 0.46 10.45 -22.07
CA THR A 161 -0.93 10.61 -22.51
C THR A 161 -1.01 11.81 -23.43
N TYR A 162 -1.47 11.58 -24.66
CA TYR A 162 -1.64 12.62 -25.66
C TYR A 162 -3.11 12.97 -25.76
N LEU A 163 -3.45 14.23 -25.45
CA LEU A 163 -4.81 14.75 -25.52
C LEU A 163 -5.02 15.52 -26.84
N ASN A 164 -6.28 15.75 -27.20
CA ASN A 164 -6.71 16.51 -28.39
C ASN A 164 -6.17 15.99 -29.73
N VAL A 165 -6.03 14.68 -29.86
CA VAL A 165 -5.59 14.07 -31.10
C VAL A 165 -6.76 14.07 -32.09
N LYS A 166 -6.55 14.68 -33.25
CA LYS A 166 -7.57 14.83 -34.29
C LYS A 166 -6.99 14.56 -35.67
N GLY A 167 -7.68 13.73 -36.44
CA GLY A 167 -7.28 13.32 -37.79
C GLY A 167 -6.35 12.12 -37.79
N GLU A 168 -6.40 11.36 -38.89
CA GLU A 168 -5.72 10.08 -39.04
C GLU A 168 -4.21 10.18 -38.90
N ALA A 169 -3.58 11.14 -39.58
CA ALA A 169 -2.14 11.33 -39.54
C ALA A 169 -1.63 11.63 -38.13
N HIS A 170 -2.36 12.47 -37.40
CA HIS A 170 -2.01 12.83 -36.02
C HIS A 170 -2.20 11.63 -35.08
N LEU A 171 -3.28 10.85 -35.27
CA LEU A 171 -3.52 9.62 -34.50
C LEU A 171 -2.37 8.61 -34.68
N LEU A 172 -2.00 8.31 -35.92
CA LEU A 172 -0.92 7.37 -36.21
C LEU A 172 0.42 7.85 -35.63
N GLN A 173 0.69 9.14 -35.69
CA GLN A 173 1.87 9.74 -35.09
C GLN A 173 1.88 9.56 -33.56
N LYS A 174 0.75 9.84 -32.88
CA LYS A 174 0.66 9.66 -31.42
C LYS A 174 0.73 8.21 -30.97
N ILE A 175 0.28 7.26 -31.78
CA ILE A 175 0.49 5.83 -31.52
C ILE A 175 1.99 5.48 -31.56
N LYS A 176 2.75 6.00 -32.53
CA LYS A 176 4.21 5.81 -32.55
C LYS A 176 4.89 6.46 -31.35
N GLU A 177 4.47 7.64 -30.96
CA GLU A 177 4.99 8.31 -29.76
C GLU A 177 4.68 7.49 -28.49
N CYS A 178 3.50 6.87 -28.38
CA CYS A 178 3.24 5.88 -27.33
C CYS A 178 4.25 4.73 -27.39
N TYR A 179 4.47 4.09 -28.55
CA TYR A 179 5.45 3.01 -28.66
C TYR A 179 6.87 3.44 -28.27
N ALA A 180 7.26 4.68 -28.57
CA ALA A 180 8.54 5.25 -28.17
C ALA A 180 8.61 5.49 -26.66
N SER A 181 7.50 5.84 -25.99
CA SER A 181 7.46 6.09 -24.55
C SER A 181 7.80 4.86 -23.70
N LEU A 182 7.70 3.66 -24.27
CA LEU A 182 8.20 2.44 -23.63
C LEU A 182 9.72 2.52 -23.38
N PHE A 183 10.47 3.34 -24.11
CA PHE A 183 11.93 3.46 -24.02
C PHE A 183 12.40 4.84 -23.51
N THR A 184 11.64 5.45 -22.59
CA THR A 184 12.15 6.61 -21.83
C THR A 184 13.30 6.21 -20.91
N GLU A 185 14.11 7.18 -20.48
CA GLU A 185 15.23 6.97 -19.55
C GLU A 185 14.77 6.23 -18.29
N ARG A 186 13.65 6.69 -17.71
CA ARG A 186 13.05 6.11 -16.51
C ARG A 186 12.56 4.68 -16.75
N ALA A 187 11.90 4.42 -17.88
CA ALA A 187 11.39 3.08 -18.19
C ALA A 187 12.51 2.08 -18.48
N ILE A 188 13.59 2.51 -19.15
CA ILE A 188 14.78 1.67 -19.39
C ILE A 188 15.47 1.35 -18.07
N TYR A 189 15.79 2.37 -17.26
CA TYR A 189 16.41 2.21 -15.95
C TYR A 189 15.62 1.25 -15.07
N TYR A 190 14.31 1.47 -14.97
CA TYR A 190 13.43 0.65 -14.15
C TYR A 190 13.47 -0.83 -14.55
N ARG A 191 13.35 -1.13 -15.86
CA ARG A 191 13.39 -2.53 -16.33
C ARG A 191 14.76 -3.18 -16.13
N GLN A 192 15.86 -2.44 -16.26
CA GLN A 192 17.20 -2.97 -15.99
C GLN A 192 17.38 -3.30 -14.49
N GLN A 193 16.91 -2.44 -13.59
CA GLN A 193 16.96 -2.68 -12.14
C GLN A 193 16.14 -3.91 -11.73
N GLN A 194 14.94 -4.07 -12.30
CA GLN A 194 14.07 -5.22 -12.05
C GLN A 194 14.45 -6.47 -12.87
N LYS A 195 15.50 -6.39 -13.71
CA LYS A 195 15.95 -7.47 -14.60
C LYS A 195 14.85 -7.99 -15.55
N PHE A 196 13.94 -7.13 -15.98
CA PHE A 196 12.92 -7.47 -16.97
C PHE A 196 13.50 -7.44 -18.39
N ASP A 197 13.11 -8.43 -19.19
CA ASP A 197 13.46 -8.47 -20.61
C ASP A 197 12.68 -7.38 -21.39
N HIS A 198 13.41 -6.43 -21.96
CA HIS A 198 12.87 -5.33 -22.75
C HIS A 198 11.98 -5.79 -23.93
N PHE A 199 12.18 -7.01 -24.44
CA PHE A 199 11.43 -7.54 -25.59
C PHE A 199 10.24 -8.40 -25.21
N LYS A 200 10.07 -8.73 -23.92
CA LYS A 200 8.87 -9.43 -23.42
C LYS A 200 7.77 -8.47 -22.99
N VAL A 201 8.10 -7.19 -22.79
CA VAL A 201 7.15 -6.14 -22.43
C VAL A 201 6.58 -5.50 -23.69
N GLY A 202 5.28 -5.66 -23.92
CA GLY A 202 4.56 -4.99 -25.00
C GLY A 202 3.90 -3.71 -24.52
N LEU A 203 3.61 -2.81 -25.47
CA LEU A 203 2.79 -1.63 -25.22
C LEU A 203 1.52 -1.67 -26.05
N ALA A 204 0.38 -1.56 -25.39
CA ALA A 204 -0.88 -1.25 -26.04
C ALA A 204 -1.12 0.28 -26.03
N ALA A 205 -1.73 0.80 -27.09
CA ALA A 205 -2.16 2.18 -27.18
C ALA A 205 -3.69 2.25 -27.12
N VAL A 206 -4.21 2.82 -26.04
CA VAL A 206 -5.64 3.05 -25.84
C VAL A 206 -6.02 4.32 -26.59
N VAL A 207 -6.94 4.20 -27.54
CA VAL A 207 -7.52 5.32 -28.28
C VAL A 207 -8.94 5.53 -27.77
N GLN A 208 -9.13 6.62 -27.04
CA GLN A 208 -10.37 6.89 -26.32
C GLN A 208 -10.96 8.22 -26.79
N ARG A 209 -12.28 8.34 -26.93
CA ARG A 209 -12.90 9.63 -27.22
C ARG A 209 -12.53 10.65 -26.13
N MET A 210 -12.01 11.80 -26.56
CA MET A 210 -11.64 12.89 -25.67
C MET A 210 -12.89 13.56 -25.11
N VAL A 211 -12.98 13.67 -23.79
CA VAL A 211 -14.00 14.46 -23.09
C VAL A 211 -13.52 15.92 -23.02
N GLU A 212 -14.21 16.83 -23.68
CA GLU A 212 -13.95 18.27 -23.57
C GLU A 212 -14.61 18.79 -22.29
N SER A 213 -13.99 18.48 -21.15
CA SER A 213 -14.64 18.68 -19.86
C SER A 213 -14.64 20.13 -19.43
N ASP A 214 -15.84 20.67 -19.18
CA ASP A 214 -16.00 21.96 -18.50
C ASP A 214 -15.52 21.88 -17.05
N ARG A 215 -15.71 20.70 -16.45
CA ARG A 215 -15.35 20.37 -15.06
C ARG A 215 -14.89 18.94 -14.99
N SER A 216 -13.91 18.68 -14.14
CA SER A 216 -13.34 17.35 -13.95
C SER A 216 -12.87 17.19 -12.52
N GLY A 217 -12.55 15.97 -12.14
CA GLY A 217 -12.13 15.71 -10.79
C GLY A 217 -11.74 14.28 -10.53
N VAL A 218 -11.48 14.03 -9.25
CA VAL A 218 -11.16 12.72 -8.70
C VAL A 218 -12.16 12.44 -7.59
N ALA A 219 -12.53 11.18 -7.41
CA ALA A 219 -13.39 10.75 -6.34
C ALA A 219 -12.90 9.44 -5.73
N PHE A 220 -13.13 9.29 -4.43
CA PHE A 220 -12.82 8.08 -3.69
C PHE A 220 -14.12 7.51 -3.14
N SER A 221 -14.32 6.22 -3.35
CA SER A 221 -15.46 5.54 -2.73
C SER A 221 -15.33 5.48 -1.21
N VAL A 222 -14.14 5.69 -0.64
CA VAL A 222 -13.87 5.74 0.81
C VAL A 222 -12.99 6.94 1.09
N ASP A 223 -13.17 7.64 2.23
CA ASP A 223 -12.24 8.71 2.60
C ASP A 223 -10.80 8.16 2.74
N PRO A 224 -9.85 8.57 1.87
CA PRO A 224 -8.51 8.00 1.87
C PRO A 224 -7.68 8.42 3.09
N ILE A 225 -8.09 9.44 3.84
CA ILE A 225 -7.40 9.94 5.04
C ILE A 225 -7.97 9.29 6.29
N SER A 226 -9.26 9.50 6.56
CA SER A 226 -9.89 8.96 7.76
C SER A 226 -10.18 7.46 7.66
N LYS A 227 -10.16 6.92 6.44
CA LYS A 227 -10.52 5.52 6.10
C LYS A 227 -11.96 5.19 6.47
N ASP A 228 -12.81 6.21 6.58
CA ASP A 228 -14.23 6.04 6.85
C ASP A 228 -14.93 5.47 5.61
N LYS A 229 -15.25 4.18 5.68
CA LYS A 229 -15.93 3.45 4.60
C LYS A 229 -17.35 3.93 4.34
N ASN A 230 -17.93 4.73 5.23
CA ASN A 230 -19.25 5.31 5.06
C ASN A 230 -19.22 6.66 4.32
N LYS A 231 -18.05 7.15 3.91
CA LYS A 231 -17.92 8.44 3.21
C LYS A 231 -17.42 8.27 1.79
N ILE A 232 -18.04 9.01 0.87
CA ILE A 232 -17.52 9.27 -0.47
C ILE A 232 -16.85 10.65 -0.44
N VAL A 233 -15.65 10.76 -1.02
CA VAL A 233 -14.94 12.02 -1.17
C VAL A 233 -14.90 12.39 -2.64
N ILE A 234 -15.30 13.61 -2.99
CA ILE A 234 -15.26 14.13 -4.35
C ILE A 234 -14.44 15.42 -4.35
N GLU A 235 -13.42 15.47 -5.20
CA GLU A 235 -12.65 16.69 -5.47
C GLU A 235 -12.92 17.17 -6.90
N ALA A 236 -13.14 18.48 -7.10
CA ALA A 236 -13.54 19.04 -8.39
C ALA A 236 -12.80 20.32 -8.77
N ILE A 237 -12.49 20.45 -10.06
CA ILE A 237 -11.87 21.63 -10.69
C ILE A 237 -12.61 22.06 -11.96
N PHE A 238 -12.39 23.31 -12.39
CA PHE A 238 -12.78 23.76 -13.73
C PHE A 238 -11.73 23.35 -14.78
N GLY A 239 -12.19 22.96 -15.96
CA GLY A 239 -11.37 22.52 -17.09
C GLY A 239 -11.02 21.04 -17.07
N LEU A 240 -9.95 20.68 -17.79
CA LEU A 240 -9.45 19.31 -17.93
C LEU A 240 -8.80 18.77 -16.65
N GLY A 241 -8.94 17.46 -16.42
CA GLY A 241 -8.53 16.77 -15.19
C GLY A 241 -7.01 16.68 -14.98
N GLU A 242 -6.21 17.02 -15.98
CA GLU A 242 -4.75 16.98 -15.89
C GLU A 242 -4.20 17.82 -14.72
N TYR A 243 -4.80 19.00 -14.48
CA TYR A 243 -4.32 19.91 -13.44
C TYR A 243 -4.62 19.44 -12.02
N ILE A 244 -5.69 18.64 -11.80
CA ILE A 244 -5.96 18.05 -10.48
C ILE A 244 -5.01 16.87 -10.23
N VAL A 245 -4.80 16.00 -11.23
CA VAL A 245 -3.87 14.86 -11.12
C VAL A 245 -2.42 15.34 -10.89
N GLN A 246 -2.00 16.41 -11.56
CA GLN A 246 -0.68 17.03 -11.34
C GLN A 246 -0.59 17.86 -10.05
N GLY A 247 -1.70 18.09 -9.34
CA GLY A 247 -1.75 18.95 -8.15
C GLY A 247 -1.46 20.43 -8.43
N LYS A 248 -1.64 20.89 -9.67
CA LYS A 248 -1.34 22.27 -10.09
C LYS A 248 -2.35 23.28 -9.55
N VAL A 249 -3.56 22.82 -9.23
CA VAL A 249 -4.66 23.62 -8.67
C VAL A 249 -5.19 22.97 -7.39
N THR A 250 -5.75 23.79 -6.50
CA THR A 250 -6.43 23.30 -5.29
C THR A 250 -7.92 23.09 -5.61
N PRO A 251 -8.44 21.86 -5.53
CA PRO A 251 -9.83 21.56 -5.89
C PRO A 251 -10.83 21.99 -4.81
N ASP A 252 -12.10 22.11 -5.19
CA ASP A 252 -13.20 22.05 -4.21
C ASP A 252 -13.24 20.64 -3.61
N HIS A 253 -13.65 20.52 -2.34
CA HIS A 253 -13.75 19.24 -1.62
C HIS A 253 -15.17 19.02 -1.10
N TYR A 254 -15.75 17.86 -1.40
CA TYR A 254 -17.08 17.46 -0.97
C TYR A 254 -17.02 16.09 -0.27
N GLU A 255 -17.72 15.94 0.86
CA GLU A 255 -17.89 14.65 1.55
C GLU A 255 -19.37 14.27 1.58
N VAL A 256 -19.69 13.08 1.09
CA VAL A 256 -21.06 12.57 1.01
C VAL A 256 -21.18 11.31 1.86
N ASP A 257 -22.24 11.21 2.65
CA ASP A 257 -22.57 9.98 3.37
C ASP A 257 -23.02 8.91 2.37
N LYS A 258 -22.32 7.78 2.32
CA LYS A 258 -22.51 6.74 1.30
C LYS A 258 -23.87 6.04 1.39
N ARG A 259 -24.51 6.05 2.56
CA ARG A 259 -25.80 5.37 2.78
C ARG A 259 -26.96 6.23 2.34
N SER A 260 -27.01 7.46 2.84
CA SER A 260 -28.08 8.44 2.59
C SER A 260 -27.85 9.28 1.33
N LEU A 261 -26.60 9.33 0.83
CA LEU A 261 -26.13 10.20 -0.26
C LEU A 261 -26.29 11.70 0.04
N VAL A 262 -26.37 12.05 1.32
CA VAL A 262 -26.45 13.44 1.78
C VAL A 262 -25.05 14.05 1.80
N LEU A 263 -24.93 15.26 1.26
CA LEU A 263 -23.72 16.07 1.35
C LEU A 263 -23.48 16.48 2.81
N THR A 264 -22.42 15.96 3.41
CA THR A 264 -22.06 16.19 4.83
C THR A 264 -21.07 17.33 5.01
N LYS A 265 -20.24 17.60 4.00
CA LYS A 265 -19.23 18.66 4.04
C LYS A 265 -18.95 19.23 2.67
N LYS A 266 -18.71 20.53 2.60
CA LYS A 266 -18.34 21.26 1.39
C LYS A 266 -17.29 22.33 1.69
N GLU A 267 -16.19 22.30 0.97
CA GLU A 267 -15.14 23.32 1.01
C GLU A 267 -14.90 23.85 -0.41
N ILE A 268 -15.12 25.16 -0.61
CA ILE A 268 -14.94 25.80 -1.92
C ILE A 268 -13.59 26.50 -1.95
N LYS A 269 -12.79 26.22 -2.97
CA LYS A 269 -11.43 26.75 -3.10
C LYS A 269 -11.33 27.67 -4.31
N TYR A 270 -10.52 28.71 -4.19
CA TYR A 270 -10.28 29.61 -5.31
C TYR A 270 -9.40 28.92 -6.34
N GLN A 271 -9.83 28.92 -7.60
CA GLN A 271 -9.04 28.43 -8.73
C GLN A 271 -8.65 29.60 -9.62
N ASN A 272 -7.34 29.84 -9.79
CA ASN A 272 -6.81 30.96 -10.56
C ASN A 272 -6.57 30.63 -12.04
N VAL A 273 -6.46 29.35 -12.38
CA VAL A 273 -6.21 28.88 -13.76
C VAL A 273 -7.03 27.63 -14.06
N LYS A 274 -7.49 27.48 -15.30
CA LYS A 274 -8.06 26.23 -15.83
C LYS A 274 -7.30 25.80 -17.07
N PHE A 275 -7.22 24.49 -17.28
CA PHE A 275 -6.67 23.93 -18.51
C PHE A 275 -7.81 23.65 -19.48
N VAL A 276 -7.74 24.23 -20.67
CA VAL A 276 -8.78 24.11 -21.68
C VAL A 276 -8.16 23.82 -23.04
N LYS A 277 -8.94 23.17 -23.89
CA LYS A 277 -8.58 23.00 -25.29
C LYS A 277 -8.54 24.35 -26.01
N SER A 278 -7.54 24.52 -26.85
CA SER A 278 -7.39 25.64 -27.78
C SER A 278 -6.90 25.11 -29.13
N HIS A 279 -7.81 24.96 -30.09
CA HIS A 279 -7.55 24.30 -31.37
C HIS A 279 -7.05 22.86 -31.20
N ILE A 280 -5.77 22.61 -31.49
CA ILE A 280 -5.10 21.29 -31.42
C ILE A 280 -4.25 21.10 -30.15
N GLU A 281 -4.07 22.16 -29.36
CA GLU A 281 -3.27 22.13 -28.14
C GLU A 281 -4.11 22.48 -26.92
N ASN A 282 -3.64 22.10 -25.74
CA ASN A 282 -4.21 22.60 -24.50
C ASN A 282 -3.48 23.86 -24.06
N LYS A 283 -4.23 24.83 -23.53
CA LYS A 283 -3.66 26.04 -22.96
C LYS A 283 -4.18 26.28 -21.56
N GLU A 284 -3.32 26.91 -20.77
CA GLU A 284 -3.70 27.49 -19.50
C GLU A 284 -4.46 28.79 -19.73
N VAL A 285 -5.63 28.92 -19.10
CA VAL A 285 -6.42 30.15 -19.10
C VAL A 285 -6.59 30.62 -17.67
N ARG A 286 -6.29 31.89 -17.42
CA ARG A 286 -6.52 32.51 -16.11
C ARG A 286 -8.01 32.72 -15.88
N LEU A 287 -8.47 32.37 -14.69
CA LEU A 287 -9.82 32.60 -14.23
C LEU A 287 -9.90 33.97 -13.54
N GLY A 288 -10.96 34.72 -13.83
CA GLY A 288 -11.25 35.96 -13.11
C GLY A 288 -11.64 35.67 -11.64
N PRO A 289 -11.48 36.64 -10.72
CA PRO A 289 -11.81 36.44 -9.30
C PRO A 289 -13.24 35.94 -9.04
N SER A 290 -14.21 36.38 -9.84
CA SER A 290 -15.60 35.96 -9.73
C SER A 290 -15.86 34.55 -10.26
N GLU A 291 -15.10 34.09 -11.25
CA GLU A 291 -15.22 32.74 -11.81
C GLU A 291 -14.50 31.71 -10.94
N GLY A 292 -13.27 32.03 -10.51
CA GLY A 292 -12.44 31.14 -9.70
C GLY A 292 -13.00 30.81 -8.32
N LYS A 293 -13.85 31.69 -7.75
CA LYS A 293 -14.53 31.50 -6.45
C LYS A 293 -15.81 30.66 -6.56
N LYS A 294 -16.32 30.39 -7.77
CA LYS A 294 -17.55 29.61 -7.93
C LYS A 294 -17.33 28.16 -7.47
N GLN A 295 -18.38 27.59 -6.90
CA GLN A 295 -18.50 26.17 -6.66
C GLN A 295 -18.47 25.42 -8.00
N LYS A 296 -17.69 24.33 -8.08
CA LYS A 296 -17.48 23.63 -9.36
C LYS A 296 -18.65 22.69 -9.68
N LEU A 297 -19.17 21.96 -8.71
CA LEU A 297 -20.29 21.03 -8.91
C LEU A 297 -21.58 21.51 -8.25
N THR A 298 -22.72 21.33 -8.89
CA THR A 298 -24.01 21.51 -8.22
C THR A 298 -24.30 20.34 -7.27
N GLU A 299 -25.21 20.52 -6.32
CA GLU A 299 -25.58 19.44 -5.39
C GLU A 299 -26.21 18.24 -6.12
N GLU A 300 -27.00 18.48 -7.16
CA GLU A 300 -27.56 17.43 -8.01
C GLU A 300 -26.47 16.61 -8.71
N GLU A 301 -25.41 17.26 -9.20
CA GLU A 301 -24.26 16.59 -9.82
C GLU A 301 -23.44 15.80 -8.81
N ILE A 302 -23.25 16.32 -7.60
CA ILE A 302 -22.58 15.62 -6.50
C ILE A 302 -23.32 14.32 -6.16
N ILE A 303 -24.65 14.37 -6.05
CA ILE A 303 -25.47 13.18 -5.75
C ILE A 303 -25.39 12.17 -6.91
N LYS A 304 -25.57 12.61 -8.16
CA LYS A 304 -25.47 11.74 -9.35
C LYS A 304 -24.11 11.05 -9.44
N LEU A 305 -23.04 11.80 -9.19
CA LEU A 305 -21.68 11.26 -9.18
C LEU A 305 -21.49 10.27 -8.02
N SER A 306 -22.06 10.55 -6.84
CA SER A 306 -21.99 9.66 -5.67
C SER A 306 -22.70 8.31 -5.90
N PHE A 307 -23.84 8.30 -6.59
CA PHE A 307 -24.49 7.06 -7.03
C PHE A 307 -23.55 6.25 -7.93
N LEU A 308 -22.97 6.90 -8.93
CA LEU A 308 -22.07 6.24 -9.87
C LEU A 308 -20.81 5.68 -9.19
N ILE A 309 -20.21 6.42 -8.26
CA ILE A 309 -19.06 5.97 -7.46
C ILE A 309 -19.41 4.71 -6.65
N LYS A 310 -20.60 4.67 -6.06
CA LYS A 310 -21.09 3.51 -5.32
C LYS A 310 -21.30 2.30 -6.22
N ASP A 311 -21.87 2.49 -7.41
CA ASP A 311 -22.05 1.41 -8.38
C ASP A 311 -20.71 0.84 -8.85
N ILE A 312 -19.72 1.71 -9.07
CA ILE A 312 -18.34 1.32 -9.41
C ILE A 312 -17.70 0.52 -8.27
N GLU A 313 -17.77 0.98 -7.02
CA GLU A 313 -17.27 0.23 -5.86
C GLU A 313 -17.95 -1.14 -5.72
N ASN A 314 -19.27 -1.21 -5.90
CA ASN A 314 -20.03 -2.46 -5.84
C ASN A 314 -19.61 -3.44 -6.94
N HIS A 315 -19.33 -2.95 -8.15
CA HIS A 315 -18.89 -3.77 -9.27
C HIS A 315 -17.51 -4.40 -9.03
N TYR A 316 -16.58 -3.64 -8.43
CA TYR A 316 -15.23 -4.13 -8.15
C TYR A 316 -15.11 -4.87 -6.80
N PHE A 317 -16.06 -4.73 -5.89
CA PHE A 317 -16.06 -5.30 -4.53
C PHE A 317 -14.96 -4.78 -3.59
N PHE A 318 -14.21 -3.76 -3.99
CA PHE A 318 -13.24 -3.07 -3.15
C PHE A 318 -13.23 -1.56 -3.43
N PRO A 319 -12.76 -0.72 -2.49
CA PRO A 319 -12.78 0.72 -2.64
C PRO A 319 -11.99 1.23 -3.84
N GLN A 320 -12.52 2.25 -4.51
CA GLN A 320 -12.02 2.76 -5.80
C GLN A 320 -11.60 4.23 -5.71
N ASP A 321 -10.47 4.54 -6.36
CA ASP A 321 -10.02 5.87 -6.79
C ASP A 321 -10.46 6.07 -8.25
N ILE A 322 -11.28 7.08 -8.50
CA ILE A 322 -12.05 7.27 -9.74
C ILE A 322 -11.76 8.65 -10.30
N GLU A 323 -11.30 8.71 -11.55
CA GLU A 323 -11.22 9.95 -12.32
C GLU A 323 -12.49 10.15 -13.14
N TRP A 324 -13.03 11.36 -13.12
CA TRP A 324 -14.27 11.70 -13.79
C TRP A 324 -14.21 13.06 -14.49
N ALA A 325 -15.05 13.21 -15.50
CA ALA A 325 -15.15 14.41 -16.31
C ALA A 325 -16.61 14.71 -16.66
N ILE A 326 -16.98 16.00 -16.70
CA ILE A 326 -18.31 16.45 -17.11
C ILE A 326 -18.21 17.27 -18.38
N GLU A 327 -18.96 16.84 -19.40
CA GLU A 327 -19.14 17.52 -20.68
C GLU A 327 -20.63 17.61 -20.95
N ASN A 328 -21.15 18.81 -21.22
CA ASN A 328 -22.58 19.03 -21.52
C ASN A 328 -23.54 18.40 -20.49
N ARG A 329 -23.22 18.54 -19.19
CA ARG A 329 -23.96 17.96 -18.03
C ARG A 329 -23.97 16.41 -17.96
N LYS A 330 -23.22 15.73 -18.82
CA LYS A 330 -23.04 14.27 -18.75
C LYS A 330 -21.75 13.95 -18.00
N ILE A 331 -21.85 13.04 -17.05
CA ILE A 331 -20.71 12.53 -16.29
C ILE A 331 -20.10 11.38 -17.07
N PHE A 332 -18.78 11.42 -17.22
CA PHE A 332 -17.98 10.36 -17.79
C PHE A 332 -16.94 9.88 -16.77
N ILE A 333 -16.71 8.57 -16.74
CA ILE A 333 -15.63 7.95 -15.94
C ILE A 333 -14.44 7.70 -16.84
N THR A 334 -13.33 8.38 -16.57
CA THR A 334 -12.11 8.31 -17.39
C THR A 334 -11.13 7.26 -16.89
N GLN A 335 -11.18 6.92 -15.60
CA GLN A 335 -10.35 5.88 -14.98
C GLN A 335 -10.95 5.43 -13.64
N SER A 336 -10.71 4.17 -13.25
CA SER A 336 -10.96 3.63 -11.90
C SER A 336 -9.82 2.71 -11.50
N ARG A 337 -9.43 2.68 -10.23
CA ARG A 337 -8.42 1.76 -9.71
C ARG A 337 -8.62 1.48 -8.21
N PRO A 338 -8.13 0.34 -7.68
CA PRO A 338 -8.18 0.06 -6.24
C PRO A 338 -7.50 1.16 -5.41
N ILE A 339 -8.10 1.52 -4.27
CA ILE A 339 -7.41 2.31 -3.24
C ILE A 339 -6.48 1.38 -2.43
N THR A 340 -5.20 1.37 -2.79
CA THR A 340 -4.17 0.52 -2.15
C THR A 340 -3.73 1.01 -0.76
N THR A 341 -4.07 2.26 -0.40
CA THR A 341 -3.63 2.91 0.85
C THR A 341 -4.52 2.62 2.07
N LEU A 342 -5.60 1.85 1.92
CA LEU A 342 -6.54 1.55 3.01
C LEU A 342 -6.00 0.51 4.02
N SER A 343 -4.88 -0.16 3.73
CA SER A 343 -4.28 -1.24 4.53
C SER A 343 -3.50 -0.79 5.79
N GLN A 344 -3.60 0.49 6.20
CA GLN A 344 -2.98 0.99 7.44
C GLN A 344 -4.00 1.67 8.36
N LYS A 345 -4.51 1.02 9.41
CA LYS A 345 -5.38 1.70 10.39
C LYS A 345 -4.54 2.45 11.42
N SER A 346 -4.53 3.77 11.32
CA SER A 346 -4.13 4.66 12.42
C SER A 346 -5.23 5.70 12.62
N LYS A 347 -6.18 5.38 13.53
CA LYS A 347 -7.08 6.40 14.11
C LYS A 347 -6.30 7.09 15.23
N VAL A 348 -5.99 8.37 15.05
CA VAL A 348 -5.60 9.26 16.15
C VAL A 348 -6.72 10.29 16.29
N GLU A 349 -7.29 10.44 17.47
CA GLU A 349 -8.32 11.45 17.73
C GLU A 349 -7.66 12.84 17.72
N GLY A 350 -8.27 13.77 17.00
CA GLY A 350 -7.72 15.11 16.82
C GLY A 350 -7.75 15.94 18.10
N GLN A 351 -6.59 16.41 18.55
CA GLN A 351 -6.45 17.42 19.60
C GLN A 351 -6.38 18.81 18.96
N LYS A 352 -7.26 19.73 19.37
CA LYS A 352 -7.10 21.17 19.10
C LYS A 352 -5.93 21.70 19.94
N SER A 353 -4.91 22.26 19.30
CA SER A 353 -3.89 23.04 19.99
C SER A 353 -4.39 24.47 20.25
N MET A 354 -3.92 25.09 21.35
CA MET A 354 -4.24 26.50 21.69
C MET A 354 -3.34 27.51 20.97
N GLU A 355 -2.35 27.06 20.19
CA GLU A 355 -1.52 27.94 19.36
C GLU A 355 -2.17 28.14 17.99
N THR A 356 -2.09 29.37 17.48
CA THR A 356 -2.62 29.67 16.14
C THR A 356 -1.65 29.14 15.09
N PRO A 357 -2.07 28.25 14.17
CA PRO A 357 -1.17 27.77 13.11
C PRO A 357 -0.71 28.93 12.23
N ILE A 358 0.58 28.94 11.88
CA ILE A 358 1.15 29.97 10.99
C ILE A 358 0.69 29.77 9.55
N LEU A 359 0.36 28.53 9.17
CA LEU A 359 -0.20 28.15 7.88
C LEU A 359 -1.17 27.00 8.07
N VAL A 360 -2.22 26.97 7.26
CA VAL A 360 -3.18 25.86 7.18
C VAL A 360 -3.29 25.42 5.72
N GLY A 361 -3.16 24.13 5.48
CA GLY A 361 -3.40 23.48 4.20
C GLY A 361 -4.39 22.33 4.36
N ALA A 362 -4.54 21.54 3.31
CA ALA A 362 -5.28 20.29 3.36
C ALA A 362 -4.45 19.20 4.07
N PRO A 363 -5.06 18.42 4.98
CA PRO A 363 -4.40 17.26 5.58
C PRO A 363 -4.15 16.22 4.50
N ALA A 364 -2.89 15.88 4.24
CA ALA A 364 -2.53 14.99 3.15
C ALA A 364 -2.14 13.62 3.67
N SER A 365 -1.24 13.56 4.66
CA SER A 365 -0.78 12.31 5.28
C SER A 365 -0.69 12.50 6.79
N PRO A 366 -1.26 11.60 7.61
CA PRO A 366 -1.39 11.80 9.05
C PRO A 366 -0.05 11.75 9.78
N GLY A 367 -0.01 12.38 10.96
CA GLY A 367 1.13 12.41 11.88
C GLY A 367 1.56 13.83 12.24
N VAL A 368 2.35 13.95 13.31
CA VAL A 368 2.84 15.23 13.82
C VAL A 368 4.35 15.13 13.98
N VAL A 369 5.09 15.99 13.28
CA VAL A 369 6.56 15.98 13.27
C VAL A 369 7.10 17.40 13.38
N THR A 370 8.19 17.55 14.13
CA THR A 370 8.94 18.80 14.25
C THR A 370 10.31 18.63 13.59
N GLY A 371 10.72 19.61 12.78
CA GLY A 371 12.01 19.57 12.08
C GLY A 371 12.36 20.91 11.43
N PRO A 372 13.62 21.08 10.98
CA PRO A 372 14.07 22.27 10.26
C PRO A 372 13.48 22.31 8.85
N VAL A 373 13.03 23.49 8.41
CA VAL A 373 12.51 23.75 7.07
C VAL A 373 13.63 23.67 6.03
N LYS A 374 13.40 22.93 4.96
CA LYS A 374 14.23 22.90 3.75
C LYS A 374 13.38 23.27 2.53
N ILE A 375 13.62 24.44 1.94
CA ILE A 375 12.85 24.92 0.79
C ILE A 375 13.56 24.54 -0.50
N ILE A 376 12.85 23.84 -1.40
CA ILE A 376 13.34 23.56 -2.75
C ILE A 376 12.29 23.96 -3.78
N MET A 377 12.74 24.68 -4.81
CA MET A 377 11.86 25.19 -5.86
C MET A 377 11.81 24.26 -7.08
N THR A 378 12.87 23.47 -7.27
CA THR A 378 13.01 22.57 -8.43
C THR A 378 13.59 21.21 -8.03
N PRO A 379 13.32 20.13 -8.82
CA PRO A 379 13.93 18.82 -8.58
C PRO A 379 15.46 18.79 -8.62
N LYS A 380 16.10 19.80 -9.24
CA LYS A 380 17.57 19.89 -9.28
C LYS A 380 18.19 20.12 -7.90
N GLU A 381 17.39 20.53 -6.93
CA GLU A 381 17.82 20.90 -5.58
C GLU A 381 17.57 19.79 -4.55
N ILE A 382 17.11 18.61 -4.97
CA ILE A 382 16.82 17.47 -4.07
C ILE A 382 18.00 17.05 -3.19
N SER A 383 19.24 17.35 -3.61
CA SER A 383 20.46 17.09 -2.83
C SER A 383 20.57 17.95 -1.56
N LYS A 384 19.83 19.07 -1.48
CA LYS A 384 19.79 19.95 -0.30
C LYS A 384 19.03 19.34 0.87
N VAL A 385 18.15 18.37 0.61
CA VAL A 385 17.30 17.73 1.63
C VAL A 385 18.06 16.59 2.31
N VAL A 386 18.18 16.67 3.62
CA VAL A 386 18.80 15.64 4.46
C VAL A 386 17.78 14.98 5.38
N THR A 387 18.16 13.85 5.97
CA THR A 387 17.28 13.10 6.88
C THR A 387 16.91 13.94 8.10
N GLY A 388 15.61 14.11 8.35
CA GLY A 388 15.10 14.94 9.45
C GLY A 388 14.52 16.30 9.03
N ASP A 389 14.79 16.75 7.80
CA ASP A 389 14.27 18.01 7.27
C ASP A 389 12.76 17.96 7.01
N ILE A 390 12.09 19.11 7.14
CA ILE A 390 10.75 19.32 6.63
C ILE A 390 10.86 19.92 5.23
N LEU A 391 10.51 19.12 4.23
CA LEU A 391 10.55 19.50 2.82
C LEU A 391 9.40 20.47 2.51
N VAL A 392 9.75 21.69 2.07
CA VAL A 392 8.79 22.72 1.62
C VAL A 392 9.00 23.00 0.13
N ALA A 393 7.95 22.91 -0.68
CA ALA A 393 8.02 23.16 -2.13
C ALA A 393 6.73 23.77 -2.69
N PRO A 394 6.75 24.44 -3.86
CA PRO A 394 5.52 24.91 -4.50
C PRO A 394 4.56 23.76 -4.84
N GLN A 395 5.12 22.67 -5.39
CA GLN A 395 4.45 21.41 -5.71
C GLN A 395 5.51 20.31 -5.81
N THR A 396 5.12 19.03 -5.74
CA THR A 396 6.03 17.90 -6.00
C THR A 396 5.58 17.11 -7.22
N ASN A 397 6.54 16.46 -7.86
CA ASN A 397 6.35 15.49 -8.95
C ASN A 397 7.23 14.25 -8.65
N PRO A 398 7.21 13.19 -9.48
CA PRO A 398 7.98 11.97 -9.22
C PRO A 398 9.49 12.18 -9.02
N ASP A 399 10.07 13.26 -9.56
CA ASP A 399 11.50 13.56 -9.42
C ASP A 399 11.87 13.98 -7.99
N TYR A 400 10.89 14.39 -7.17
CA TYR A 400 11.10 14.75 -5.76
C TYR A 400 11.16 13.52 -4.83
N VAL A 401 10.78 12.33 -5.29
CA VAL A 401 10.69 11.11 -4.45
C VAL A 401 11.99 10.83 -3.67
N PRO A 402 13.20 10.96 -4.22
CA PRO A 402 14.44 10.77 -3.46
C PRO A 402 14.59 11.73 -2.27
N ALA A 403 14.14 12.98 -2.41
CA ALA A 403 14.13 13.96 -1.31
C ALA A 403 12.99 13.68 -0.33
N MET A 404 11.80 13.32 -0.83
CA MET A 404 10.65 12.96 -0.01
C MET A 404 10.98 11.82 0.95
N LYS A 405 11.72 10.79 0.50
CA LYS A 405 12.17 9.67 1.35
C LYS A 405 13.09 10.07 2.50
N LYS A 406 13.79 11.20 2.38
CA LYS A 406 14.68 11.72 3.43
C LYS A 406 13.93 12.64 4.40
N ALA A 407 12.89 13.31 3.92
CA ALA A 407 12.16 14.29 4.71
C ALA A 407 11.39 13.65 5.87
N ALA A 408 11.32 14.34 7.00
CA ALA A 408 10.55 13.96 8.16
C ALA A 408 9.08 14.41 8.06
N ALA A 409 8.80 15.46 7.29
CA ALA A 409 7.45 15.88 6.89
C ALA A 409 7.50 16.64 5.56
N ILE A 410 6.35 16.76 4.88
CA ILE A 410 6.24 17.41 3.57
C ILE A 410 5.17 18.51 3.59
N VAL A 411 5.50 19.70 3.09
CA VAL A 411 4.60 20.83 2.94
C VAL A 411 4.61 21.32 1.49
N THR A 412 3.45 21.41 0.85
CA THR A 412 3.34 22.01 -0.49
C THR A 412 2.35 23.17 -0.55
N GLU A 413 2.64 24.19 -1.35
CA GLU A 413 1.73 25.33 -1.55
C GLU A 413 0.49 24.97 -2.37
N LYS A 414 0.65 24.03 -3.29
CA LYS A 414 -0.40 23.57 -4.20
C LYS A 414 -0.66 22.08 -4.01
N GLY A 415 -1.82 21.65 -4.48
CA GLY A 415 -2.26 20.26 -4.47
C GLY A 415 -3.41 20.01 -3.49
N GLY A 416 -4.32 19.13 -3.90
CA GLY A 416 -5.39 18.60 -3.05
C GLY A 416 -4.93 17.37 -2.26
N ARG A 417 -5.86 16.76 -1.51
CA ARG A 417 -5.61 15.54 -0.71
C ARG A 417 -5.23 14.33 -1.58
N THR A 418 -5.27 14.51 -2.89
CA THR A 418 -5.09 13.52 -3.95
C THR A 418 -3.87 13.82 -4.82
N SER A 419 -3.18 14.92 -4.55
CA SER A 419 -1.99 15.32 -5.28
C SER A 419 -0.86 14.28 -5.13
N HIS A 420 0.09 14.32 -6.07
CA HIS A 420 1.32 13.50 -6.00
C HIS A 420 1.98 13.56 -4.61
N ALA A 421 2.09 14.76 -4.03
CA ALA A 421 2.60 14.96 -2.68
C ALA A 421 1.82 14.14 -1.64
N ALA A 422 0.49 14.18 -1.69
CA ALA A 422 -0.37 13.48 -0.74
C ALA A 422 -0.29 11.95 -0.87
N ILE A 423 -0.32 11.42 -2.09
CA ILE A 423 -0.30 9.98 -2.34
C ILE A 423 1.03 9.38 -1.89
N VAL A 424 2.16 9.92 -2.38
CA VAL A 424 3.49 9.38 -2.07
C VAL A 424 3.81 9.54 -0.58
N SER A 425 3.38 10.64 0.06
CA SER A 425 3.61 10.81 1.51
C SER A 425 2.86 9.76 2.34
N ARG A 426 1.67 9.34 1.92
CA ARG A 426 0.93 8.25 2.58
C ARG A 426 1.63 6.90 2.39
N GLU A 427 2.08 6.61 1.18
CA GLU A 427 2.83 5.38 0.89
C GLU A 427 4.12 5.28 1.70
N LEU A 428 4.80 6.41 1.91
CA LEU A 428 6.02 6.49 2.71
C LEU A 428 5.75 6.61 4.23
N GLY A 429 4.51 6.80 4.66
CA GLY A 429 4.15 7.02 6.07
C GLY A 429 4.67 8.35 6.64
N ILE A 430 4.94 9.34 5.78
CA ILE A 430 5.50 10.65 6.15
C ILE A 430 4.36 11.64 6.32
N PRO A 431 4.29 12.41 7.44
CA PRO A 431 3.27 13.44 7.62
C PRO A 431 3.33 14.51 6.54
N ALA A 432 2.17 14.91 6.01
CA ALA A 432 2.14 15.89 4.93
C ALA A 432 0.93 16.83 4.99
N VAL A 433 1.18 18.09 4.62
CA VAL A 433 0.19 19.16 4.44
C VAL A 433 0.34 19.73 3.03
N VAL A 434 -0.73 19.74 2.25
CA VAL A 434 -0.71 20.19 0.84
C VAL A 434 -1.67 21.35 0.64
N GLY A 435 -1.45 22.20 -0.36
CA GLY A 435 -2.31 23.38 -0.55
C GLY A 435 -2.15 24.44 0.55
N ALA A 436 -1.00 24.49 1.23
CA ALA A 436 -0.66 25.52 2.21
C ALA A 436 -0.18 26.78 1.49
N GLU A 437 -1.13 27.59 1.01
CA GLU A 437 -0.83 28.75 0.15
C GLU A 437 0.20 29.70 0.79
N GLY A 438 1.26 29.99 0.06
CA GLY A 438 2.33 30.90 0.49
C GLY A 438 3.39 30.27 1.42
N ALA A 439 3.38 28.95 1.61
CA ALA A 439 4.36 28.24 2.44
C ALA A 439 5.83 28.52 2.08
N THR A 440 6.18 28.62 0.79
CA THR A 440 7.56 28.88 0.36
C THR A 440 8.03 30.30 0.66
N ARG A 441 7.09 31.23 0.90
CA ARG A 441 7.37 32.63 1.25
C ARG A 441 7.31 32.90 2.76
N ILE A 442 6.37 32.24 3.45
CA ILE A 442 6.09 32.48 4.87
C ILE A 442 7.06 31.67 5.75
N LEU A 443 7.41 30.45 5.34
CA LEU A 443 8.39 29.62 6.05
C LEU A 443 9.81 30.06 5.68
N LYS A 444 10.73 30.02 6.65
CA LYS A 444 12.13 30.41 6.46
C LYS A 444 13.04 29.18 6.45
N GLU A 445 13.99 29.15 5.52
CA GLU A 445 15.03 28.13 5.45
C GLU A 445 15.72 27.92 6.80
N GLY A 446 15.86 26.67 7.23
CA GLY A 446 16.47 26.28 8.51
C GLY A 446 15.61 26.54 9.76
N SER A 447 14.45 27.21 9.64
CA SER A 447 13.59 27.44 10.81
C SER A 447 12.91 26.14 11.25
N VAL A 448 12.83 25.90 12.56
CA VAL A 448 12.13 24.73 13.10
C VAL A 448 10.63 24.97 13.10
N ILE A 449 9.86 24.06 12.50
CA ILE A 449 8.41 24.09 12.49
C ILE A 449 7.85 22.73 12.94
N THR A 450 6.59 22.74 13.36
CA THR A 450 5.83 21.51 13.63
C THR A 450 4.73 21.37 12.60
N VAL A 451 4.69 20.24 11.90
CA VAL A 451 3.69 19.92 10.88
C VAL A 451 2.73 18.88 11.43
N ASN A 452 1.46 19.23 11.52
CA ASN A 452 0.36 18.33 11.84
C ASN A 452 -0.35 17.94 10.54
N GLY A 453 0.14 16.86 9.91
CA GLY A 453 -0.39 16.34 8.66
C GLY A 453 -1.80 15.76 8.76
N GLN A 454 -2.28 15.51 9.99
CA GLN A 454 -3.65 15.02 10.22
C GLN A 454 -4.69 16.15 10.19
N MET A 455 -4.38 17.33 10.74
CA MET A 455 -5.29 18.48 10.71
C MET A 455 -5.00 19.46 9.58
N GLY A 456 -3.85 19.33 8.91
CA GLY A 456 -3.44 20.28 7.87
C GLY A 456 -2.80 21.53 8.45
N GLU A 457 -2.26 21.48 9.66
CA GLU A 457 -1.80 22.66 10.40
C GLU A 457 -0.27 22.71 10.47
N ILE A 458 0.29 23.91 10.38
CA ILE A 458 1.74 24.15 10.50
C ILE A 458 1.96 25.21 11.57
N PHE A 459 2.86 24.93 12.51
CA PHE A 459 3.17 25.77 13.66
C PHE A 459 4.64 26.17 13.69
N LYS A 460 4.93 27.32 14.28
CA LYS A 460 6.31 27.80 14.45
C LYS A 460 6.94 27.14 15.69
N GLY A 461 8.16 26.62 15.55
CA GLY A 461 8.89 26.02 16.65
C GLY A 461 8.45 24.60 17.02
N LYS A 462 8.95 24.13 18.16
CA LYS A 462 8.61 22.82 18.73
C LYS A 462 7.42 23.00 19.67
N ILE A 463 6.28 22.42 19.35
CA ILE A 463 5.15 22.39 20.29
C ILE A 463 5.52 21.45 21.42
N ILE A 464 5.67 22.00 22.63
CA ILE A 464 5.86 21.23 23.86
C ILE A 464 4.49 20.67 24.23
N GLN A 465 4.32 19.36 24.13
CA GLN A 465 3.14 18.70 24.71
C GLN A 465 3.24 18.79 26.24
N GLU A 466 2.42 19.64 26.86
CA GLU A 466 2.23 19.56 28.30
C GLU A 466 1.48 18.25 28.65
N PRO A 467 1.93 17.50 29.68
CA PRO A 467 1.22 16.33 30.15
C PRO A 467 -0.04 16.79 30.90
N GLN A 468 -1.17 16.90 30.20
CA GLN A 468 -2.43 17.22 30.86
C GLN A 468 -2.97 16.01 31.63
N ASN A 469 -3.13 16.24 32.94
CA ASN A 469 -3.89 15.42 33.88
C ASN A 469 -5.26 15.03 33.28
N ASN A 470 -5.42 13.73 33.02
CA ASN A 470 -6.69 13.12 32.63
C ASN A 470 -7.77 13.38 33.69
N LYS A 471 -8.68 14.32 33.42
CA LYS A 471 -10.00 14.34 34.06
C LYS A 471 -11.08 14.14 33.01
N SER A 472 -11.91 13.12 33.28
CA SER A 472 -13.13 12.69 32.60
C SER A 472 -13.03 12.14 31.17
N LYS A 473 -12.61 10.87 31.04
CA LYS A 473 -13.41 9.90 30.25
C LYS A 473 -14.36 9.22 31.22
N VAL A 474 -15.65 9.23 30.92
CA VAL A 474 -16.64 8.38 31.58
C VAL A 474 -16.08 6.95 31.57
N PRO A 475 -15.98 6.24 32.71
CA PRO A 475 -15.40 4.90 32.71
C PRO A 475 -16.35 3.98 31.95
N SER A 476 -15.98 3.61 30.71
CA SER A 476 -16.52 2.42 30.08
C SER A 476 -16.20 1.26 31.03
N LYS A 477 -17.25 0.66 31.60
CA LYS A 477 -17.14 -0.50 32.50
C LYS A 477 -16.17 -1.51 31.88
N LYS A 478 -15.02 -1.77 32.52
CA LYS A 478 -14.05 -2.78 32.04
C LYS A 478 -14.77 -4.10 31.87
N LEU A 479 -14.93 -4.54 30.62
CA LEU A 479 -15.63 -5.78 30.31
C LEU A 479 -14.73 -6.94 30.74
N LYS A 480 -15.18 -7.72 31.72
CA LYS A 480 -14.45 -8.90 32.17
C LYS A 480 -14.77 -10.07 31.25
N THR A 481 -13.74 -10.63 30.62
CA THR A 481 -13.82 -11.83 29.79
C THR A 481 -13.03 -12.97 30.45
N VAL A 482 -13.43 -14.21 30.18
CA VAL A 482 -12.69 -15.41 30.60
C VAL A 482 -11.46 -15.59 29.71
N THR A 483 -11.66 -15.46 28.39
CA THR A 483 -10.61 -15.44 27.38
C THR A 483 -9.85 -14.13 27.51
N LYS A 484 -8.53 -14.22 27.70
CA LYS A 484 -7.67 -13.02 27.85
C LYS A 484 -7.40 -12.38 26.50
N ILE A 485 -7.36 -11.05 26.47
CA ILE A 485 -7.01 -10.29 25.27
C ILE A 485 -5.57 -9.82 25.41
N TYR A 486 -4.68 -10.51 24.70
CA TYR A 486 -3.28 -10.17 24.60
C TYR A 486 -3.01 -9.31 23.37
N VAL A 487 -1.81 -8.74 23.32
CA VAL A 487 -1.37 -7.91 22.19
C VAL A 487 -0.10 -8.45 21.53
N ASN A 488 -0.02 -8.30 20.21
CA ASN A 488 1.20 -8.51 19.44
C ASN A 488 2.04 -7.23 19.47
N MET A 489 3.29 -7.32 19.91
CA MET A 489 4.19 -6.18 20.07
C MET A 489 5.55 -6.45 19.44
N ALA A 490 6.17 -5.39 18.91
CA ALA A 490 7.50 -5.45 18.31
C ALA A 490 8.32 -4.18 18.55
N GLN A 491 7.67 -3.02 18.65
CA GLN A 491 8.32 -1.72 18.83
C GLN A 491 8.26 -1.24 20.29
N PRO A 492 9.39 -0.88 20.90
CA PRO A 492 9.43 -0.43 22.30
C PRO A 492 8.63 0.84 22.58
N ASP A 493 8.61 1.80 21.63
CA ASP A 493 8.00 3.12 21.83
C ASP A 493 6.48 3.07 22.06
N GLN A 494 5.82 2.03 21.56
CA GLN A 494 4.37 1.83 21.76
C GLN A 494 4.04 1.13 23.08
N ALA A 495 5.01 0.51 23.76
CA ALA A 495 4.74 -0.36 24.91
C ALA A 495 4.02 0.34 26.06
N LYS A 496 4.44 1.56 26.43
CA LYS A 496 3.79 2.35 27.48
C LYS A 496 2.33 2.71 27.13
N LYS A 497 2.10 3.09 25.88
CA LYS A 497 0.76 3.45 25.39
C LYS A 497 -0.16 2.24 25.41
N VAL A 498 0.28 1.11 24.85
CA VAL A 498 -0.54 -0.11 24.78
C VAL A 498 -0.76 -0.70 26.17
N ALA A 499 0.23 -0.62 27.07
CA ALA A 499 0.05 -1.01 28.47
C ALA A 499 -1.05 -0.20 29.18
N SER A 500 -1.29 1.06 28.80
CA SER A 500 -2.38 1.87 29.37
C SER A 500 -3.78 1.49 28.85
N MET A 501 -3.86 0.68 27.79
CA MET A 501 -5.10 0.15 27.23
C MET A 501 -5.56 -1.09 28.01
N ASP A 502 -6.77 -1.58 27.71
CA ASP A 502 -7.38 -2.73 28.38
C ASP A 502 -6.84 -4.08 27.85
N ALA A 503 -5.52 -4.18 27.67
CA ALA A 503 -4.81 -5.42 27.33
C ALA A 503 -4.44 -6.23 28.58
N ASP A 504 -4.64 -7.54 28.54
CA ASP A 504 -4.35 -8.47 29.64
C ASP A 504 -2.87 -8.90 29.69
N GLY A 505 -2.06 -8.52 28.70
CA GLY A 505 -0.66 -8.90 28.55
C GLY A 505 -0.19 -8.83 27.10
N VAL A 506 1.07 -9.17 26.85
CA VAL A 506 1.66 -9.30 25.51
C VAL A 506 1.77 -10.78 25.17
N GLY A 507 1.05 -11.24 24.16
CA GLY A 507 0.98 -12.66 23.77
C GLY A 507 2.04 -13.05 22.75
N LEU A 508 2.63 -12.05 22.08
CA LEU A 508 3.77 -12.20 21.20
C LEU A 508 4.61 -10.92 21.22
N LEU A 509 5.78 -10.95 21.85
CA LEU A 509 6.82 -9.94 21.69
C LEU A 509 7.87 -10.45 20.70
N ARG A 510 7.97 -9.77 19.55
CA ARG A 510 8.93 -10.04 18.47
C ARG A 510 10.25 -9.30 18.72
N ALA A 511 11.34 -10.06 18.86
CA ALA A 511 12.68 -9.54 19.12
C ALA A 511 13.38 -8.99 17.86
N GLU A 512 12.85 -9.33 16.68
CA GLU A 512 13.49 -9.14 15.38
C GLU A 512 13.85 -7.67 15.13
N PHE A 513 12.97 -6.73 15.50
CA PHE A 513 13.24 -5.30 15.36
C PHE A 513 14.31 -4.81 16.33
N ILE A 514 14.37 -5.36 17.55
CA ILE A 514 15.41 -5.03 18.54
C ILE A 514 16.77 -5.46 17.98
N ILE A 515 16.85 -6.65 17.38
CA ILE A 515 18.10 -7.20 16.84
C ILE A 515 18.49 -6.49 15.54
N ALA A 516 17.53 -6.15 14.69
CA ALA A 516 17.77 -5.32 13.51
C ALA A 516 18.31 -3.93 13.88
N ASP A 517 17.79 -3.31 14.95
CA ASP A 517 18.27 -2.02 15.46
C ASP A 517 19.67 -2.11 16.09
N ILE A 518 20.00 -3.24 16.74
CA ILE A 518 21.38 -3.53 17.14
C ILE A 518 22.32 -3.55 15.91
N GLY A 519 21.83 -3.95 14.74
CA GLY A 519 22.45 -3.75 13.42
C GLY A 519 23.67 -4.62 13.11
N VAL A 520 24.07 -5.49 14.04
CA VAL A 520 25.27 -6.33 13.93
C VAL A 520 24.90 -7.78 14.25
N HIS A 521 25.43 -8.71 13.47
CA HIS A 521 25.18 -10.13 13.67
C HIS A 521 25.67 -10.58 15.06
N PRO A 522 24.88 -11.32 15.88
CA PRO A 522 25.27 -11.69 17.24
C PRO A 522 26.62 -12.42 17.35
N LYS A 523 26.97 -13.26 16.37
CA LYS A 523 28.29 -13.92 16.32
C LYS A 523 29.48 -12.97 16.18
N GLU A 524 29.31 -11.77 15.65
CA GLU A 524 30.38 -10.76 15.68
C GLU A 524 30.65 -10.27 17.11
N PHE A 525 29.64 -10.19 17.97
CA PHE A 525 29.87 -9.86 19.38
C PHE A 525 30.65 -10.96 20.09
N ILE A 526 30.32 -12.23 19.81
CA ILE A 526 31.05 -13.39 20.35
C ILE A 526 32.51 -13.39 19.87
N LYS A 527 32.74 -13.26 18.56
CA LYS A 527 34.09 -13.22 17.98
C LYS A 527 34.96 -12.12 18.59
N ASN A 528 34.36 -10.99 18.97
CA ASN A 528 35.06 -9.85 19.54
C ASN A 528 35.05 -9.81 21.08
N HIS A 529 34.61 -10.89 21.76
CA HIS A 529 34.47 -10.98 23.21
C HIS A 529 33.63 -9.84 23.83
N LYS A 530 32.53 -9.49 23.17
CA LYS A 530 31.61 -8.37 23.48
C LYS A 530 30.17 -8.83 23.71
N GLU A 531 29.96 -10.08 24.10
CA GLU A 531 28.66 -10.71 24.39
C GLU A 531 27.85 -9.88 25.40
N ASN A 532 28.51 -9.38 26.44
CA ASN A 532 27.89 -8.53 27.45
C ASN A 532 27.24 -7.27 26.88
N ILE A 533 27.77 -6.70 25.79
CA ILE A 533 27.17 -5.52 25.15
C ILE A 533 25.83 -5.91 24.50
N PHE A 534 25.78 -7.05 23.81
CA PHE A 534 24.55 -7.57 23.21
C PHE A 534 23.51 -7.90 24.28
N ILE A 535 23.91 -8.64 25.32
CA ILE A 535 23.06 -9.03 26.45
C ILE A 535 22.46 -7.78 27.12
N ASN A 536 23.29 -6.76 27.38
CA ASN A 536 22.84 -5.52 27.99
C ASN A 536 21.84 -4.76 27.12
N ARG A 537 22.12 -4.61 25.82
CA ARG A 537 21.21 -3.95 24.88
C ARG A 537 19.88 -4.67 24.79
N LEU A 538 19.89 -5.98 24.56
CA LEU A 538 18.68 -6.78 24.48
C LEU A 538 17.87 -6.69 25.78
N SER A 539 18.52 -6.85 26.95
CA SER A 539 17.83 -6.75 28.24
C SER A 539 17.22 -5.36 28.48
N ASN A 540 17.88 -4.28 28.06
CA ASN A 540 17.37 -2.92 28.22
C ASN A 540 16.18 -2.65 27.31
N GLU A 541 16.19 -3.16 26.08
CA GLU A 541 15.07 -3.04 25.16
C GLU A 541 13.87 -3.89 25.59
N LEU A 542 14.09 -5.12 26.05
CA LEU A 542 13.03 -5.96 26.62
C LEU A 542 12.39 -5.32 27.86
N MET A 543 13.18 -4.67 28.71
CA MET A 543 12.69 -3.94 29.89
C MET A 543 11.64 -2.85 29.55
N LYS A 544 11.71 -2.24 28.36
CA LYS A 544 10.73 -1.25 27.91
C LYS A 544 9.32 -1.85 27.73
N PHE A 545 9.21 -3.16 27.53
CA PHE A 545 7.94 -3.90 27.51
C PHE A 545 7.59 -4.47 28.88
N VAL A 546 8.58 -5.02 29.58
CA VAL A 546 8.37 -5.69 30.88
C VAL A 546 7.83 -4.72 31.93
N VAL A 547 8.42 -3.53 32.05
CA VAL A 547 8.06 -2.56 33.09
C VAL A 547 6.62 -2.05 32.95
N PRO A 548 6.15 -1.58 31.78
CA PRO A 548 4.79 -1.05 31.66
C PRO A 548 3.70 -2.12 31.79
N PHE A 549 3.99 -3.37 31.42
CA PHE A 549 3.01 -4.44 31.50
C PHE A 549 2.94 -5.08 32.89
N ASN A 550 3.99 -4.99 33.73
CA ASN A 550 4.04 -5.62 35.04
C ASN A 550 2.79 -5.30 35.92
N PRO A 551 2.08 -6.30 36.49
CA PRO A 551 2.38 -7.74 36.53
C PRO A 551 1.81 -8.58 35.37
N ARG A 552 1.21 -7.97 34.35
CA ARG A 552 0.66 -8.68 33.19
C ARG A 552 1.79 -9.37 32.39
N PRO A 553 1.55 -10.60 31.90
CA PRO A 553 2.58 -11.39 31.24
C PRO A 553 3.04 -10.75 29.93
N VAL A 554 4.31 -10.96 29.62
CA VAL A 554 4.98 -10.60 28.37
C VAL A 554 5.64 -11.87 27.83
N ILE A 555 5.06 -12.44 26.78
CA ILE A 555 5.57 -13.64 26.12
C ILE A 555 6.59 -13.23 25.06
N TYR A 556 7.87 -13.34 25.39
CA TYR A 556 8.99 -13.06 24.50
C TYR A 556 9.27 -14.26 23.61
N ARG A 557 9.17 -14.08 22.29
CA ARG A 557 9.61 -15.08 21.32
C ARG A 557 11.12 -14.93 21.12
N ALA A 558 11.86 -16.02 21.36
CA ALA A 558 13.27 -16.08 20.98
C ALA A 558 13.43 -15.80 19.48
N THR A 559 14.62 -15.34 19.07
CA THR A 559 14.81 -14.83 17.71
C THR A 559 14.51 -15.86 16.64
N ASP A 560 13.59 -15.53 15.73
CA ASP A 560 13.16 -16.42 14.66
C ASP A 560 13.60 -15.94 13.26
N PHE A 561 14.74 -15.25 13.19
CA PHE A 561 15.28 -14.79 11.90
C PHE A 561 15.66 -15.97 11.00
N LYS A 562 15.29 -15.84 9.73
CA LYS A 562 15.75 -16.67 8.62
C LYS A 562 17.21 -16.33 8.31
N THR A 563 17.91 -17.25 7.64
CA THR A 563 19.33 -17.05 7.24
C THR A 563 19.52 -15.80 6.38
N ASN A 564 18.63 -15.55 5.43
CA ASN A 564 18.67 -14.36 4.58
C ASN A 564 18.51 -13.04 5.37
N GLU A 565 17.71 -13.03 6.44
CA GLU A 565 17.55 -11.87 7.32
C GLU A 565 18.82 -11.62 8.14
N TYR A 566 19.40 -12.66 8.75
CA TYR A 566 20.68 -12.53 9.45
C TYR A 566 21.83 -12.11 8.52
N ARG A 567 21.84 -12.57 7.26
CA ARG A 567 22.85 -12.17 6.24
C ARG A 567 22.88 -10.68 5.96
N ASN A 568 21.73 -10.00 6.13
CA ASN A 568 21.61 -8.57 5.89
C ASN A 568 22.16 -7.72 7.06
N LEU A 569 22.43 -8.32 8.23
CA LEU A 569 23.12 -7.63 9.32
C LEU A 569 24.61 -7.48 9.02
N LYS A 570 25.24 -6.47 9.64
CA LYS A 570 26.69 -6.29 9.54
C LYS A 570 27.42 -7.54 10.06
N GLY A 571 28.27 -8.13 9.22
CA GLY A 571 28.99 -9.39 9.50
C GLY A 571 28.19 -10.67 9.22
N GLY A 572 26.90 -10.58 8.90
CA GLY A 572 26.02 -11.75 8.74
C GLY A 572 26.44 -12.70 7.62
N LYS A 573 26.89 -12.17 6.47
CA LYS A 573 27.35 -12.99 5.32
C LYS A 573 28.46 -13.99 5.65
N LEU A 574 29.22 -13.79 6.73
CA LEU A 574 30.30 -14.69 7.15
C LEU A 574 29.80 -15.94 7.87
N TYR A 575 28.64 -15.85 8.53
CA TYR A 575 28.14 -16.92 9.41
C TYR A 575 26.91 -17.63 8.88
N GLU A 576 26.30 -17.10 7.83
CA GLU A 576 24.96 -17.47 7.40
C GLU A 576 24.98 -18.01 5.96
N PRO A 577 24.60 -19.28 5.74
CA PRO A 577 24.63 -19.89 4.43
C PRO A 577 23.56 -19.30 3.48
N HIS A 578 23.69 -19.58 2.18
CA HIS A 578 22.59 -19.39 1.24
C HIS A 578 21.64 -20.58 1.34
N GLU A 579 20.35 -20.31 1.43
CA GLU A 579 19.30 -21.32 1.39
C GLU A 579 18.32 -20.98 0.28
N GLU A 580 17.95 -21.97 -0.53
CA GLU A 580 16.95 -21.79 -1.60
C GLU A 580 15.57 -21.45 -1.03
N ASN A 581 15.22 -22.01 0.13
CA ASN A 581 13.94 -21.79 0.80
C ASN A 581 14.14 -21.38 2.27
N PRO A 582 14.50 -20.12 2.55
CA PRO A 582 14.78 -19.65 3.91
C PRO A 582 13.60 -19.78 4.87
N MET A 583 12.36 -19.84 4.36
CA MET A 583 11.16 -20.08 5.17
C MET A 583 11.22 -21.40 5.95
N LEU A 584 11.70 -22.48 5.31
CA LEU A 584 11.75 -23.83 5.87
C LEU A 584 13.12 -24.18 6.47
N GLY A 585 14.11 -23.31 6.23
CA GLY A 585 15.53 -23.55 6.44
C GLY A 585 16.02 -23.37 7.89
N TYR A 586 17.26 -22.89 8.01
CA TYR A 586 18.06 -22.88 9.23
C TYR A 586 17.66 -21.76 10.22
N ARG A 587 16.56 -22.01 10.95
CA ARG A 587 15.93 -21.09 11.93
C ARG A 587 15.29 -21.81 13.12
N GLY A 588 14.86 -21.01 14.11
CA GLY A 588 14.17 -21.43 15.32
C GLY A 588 14.90 -22.46 16.17
N ALA A 589 14.17 -23.37 16.80
CA ALA A 589 14.71 -24.34 17.76
C ALA A 589 15.96 -25.09 17.27
N TYR A 590 15.95 -25.57 16.02
CA TYR A 590 17.09 -26.30 15.45
C TYR A 590 18.37 -25.46 15.39
N ARG A 591 18.25 -24.15 15.05
CA ARG A 591 19.39 -23.23 15.05
C ARG A 591 19.96 -23.08 16.46
N TYR A 592 19.11 -22.96 17.48
CA TYR A 592 19.58 -22.80 18.86
C TYR A 592 20.34 -24.03 19.35
N ILE A 593 19.98 -25.23 18.91
CA ILE A 593 20.64 -26.47 19.32
C ILE A 593 22.00 -26.63 18.63
N THR A 594 22.05 -26.34 17.32
CA THR A 594 23.27 -26.52 16.50
C THR A 594 24.25 -25.36 16.64
N ASN A 595 23.77 -24.16 16.97
CA ASN A 595 24.60 -22.99 17.22
C ASN A 595 24.11 -22.25 18.48
N PRO A 596 24.49 -22.75 19.67
CA PRO A 596 23.86 -22.36 20.92
C PRO A 596 24.31 -21.00 21.45
N ASP A 597 25.47 -20.51 21.02
CA ASP A 597 26.10 -19.31 21.61
C ASP A 597 25.18 -18.07 21.54
N VAL A 598 24.50 -17.89 20.41
CA VAL A 598 23.55 -16.77 20.23
C VAL A 598 22.35 -16.92 21.15
N PHE A 599 21.80 -18.12 21.27
CA PHE A 599 20.65 -18.40 22.13
C PHE A 599 21.01 -18.24 23.61
N TYR A 600 22.21 -18.64 24.03
CA TYR A 600 22.68 -18.41 25.40
C TYR A 600 22.75 -16.92 25.77
N MET A 601 23.11 -16.03 24.83
CA MET A 601 23.04 -14.59 25.07
C MET A 601 21.60 -14.09 25.26
N GLU A 602 20.63 -14.63 24.51
CA GLU A 602 19.20 -14.31 24.72
C GLU A 602 18.72 -14.81 26.08
N LEU A 603 19.06 -16.04 26.46
CA LEU A 603 18.73 -16.60 27.78
C LEU A 603 19.35 -15.78 28.91
N ALA A 604 20.59 -15.32 28.75
CA ALA A 604 21.26 -14.44 29.72
C ALA A 604 20.55 -13.08 29.84
N ALA A 605 20.06 -12.51 28.73
CA ALA A 605 19.29 -11.26 28.75
C ALA A 605 17.95 -11.43 29.49
N VAL A 606 17.24 -12.53 29.26
CA VAL A 606 15.99 -12.86 29.97
C VAL A 606 16.28 -13.10 31.45
N LYS A 607 17.31 -13.90 31.78
CA LYS A 607 17.73 -14.16 33.17
C LYS A 607 18.04 -12.86 33.90
N LYS A 608 18.78 -11.95 33.26
CA LYS A 608 19.12 -10.65 33.86
C LYS A 608 17.90 -9.83 34.28
N ILE A 609 16.78 -9.95 33.55
CA ILE A 609 15.52 -9.29 33.90
C ILE A 609 14.84 -9.99 35.09
N TRP A 610 14.90 -11.32 35.14
CA TRP A 610 14.43 -12.11 36.28
C TRP A 610 15.27 -11.87 37.55
N ASP A 611 16.59 -11.78 37.44
CA ASP A 611 17.47 -11.45 38.57
C ASP A 611 17.14 -10.07 39.15
N LYS A 612 16.62 -9.13 38.33
CA LYS A 612 16.12 -7.81 38.76
C LYS A 612 14.75 -7.83 39.47
N GLY A 613 14.08 -8.98 39.55
CA GLY A 613 12.79 -9.13 40.24
C GLY A 613 11.54 -9.02 39.37
N TYR A 614 11.67 -8.79 38.06
CA TYR A 614 10.49 -8.81 37.17
C TYR A 614 10.08 -10.26 36.88
N ARG A 615 8.82 -10.60 37.20
CA ARG A 615 8.29 -11.97 37.13
C ARG A 615 7.32 -12.20 35.96
N ASN A 616 7.10 -11.18 35.14
CA ASN A 616 6.11 -11.21 34.06
C ASN A 616 6.71 -11.46 32.67
N LEU A 617 8.04 -11.62 32.51
CA LEU A 617 8.67 -11.98 31.23
C LEU A 617 8.78 -13.50 31.08
N HIS A 618 8.21 -14.08 30.03
CA HIS A 618 8.26 -15.51 29.75
C HIS A 618 8.87 -15.78 28.38
N LEU A 619 9.38 -17.00 28.17
CA LEU A 619 10.08 -17.37 26.94
C LEU A 619 9.22 -18.28 26.08
N MET A 620 9.15 -17.97 24.79
CA MET A 620 8.53 -18.80 23.76
C MET A 620 9.54 -19.20 22.70
N ILE A 621 9.56 -20.49 22.38
CA ILE A 621 10.47 -21.09 21.39
C ILE A 621 9.75 -21.21 20.04
N PRO A 622 10.21 -20.52 18.99
CA PRO A 622 9.66 -20.64 17.64
C PRO A 622 10.16 -21.89 16.92
N PHE A 623 9.41 -22.27 15.88
CA PHE A 623 9.80 -23.22 14.84
C PHE A 623 10.29 -24.57 15.36
N VAL A 624 9.63 -25.09 16.40
CA VAL A 624 9.87 -26.43 16.94
C VAL A 624 9.25 -27.46 16.00
N ARG A 625 10.05 -28.38 15.48
CA ARG A 625 9.63 -29.36 14.47
C ARG A 625 9.30 -30.71 15.09
N VAL A 626 10.09 -31.14 16.07
CA VAL A 626 10.08 -32.51 16.61
C VAL A 626 10.34 -32.52 18.12
N PRO A 627 9.80 -33.48 18.89
CA PRO A 627 9.87 -33.45 20.36
C PRO A 627 11.29 -33.38 20.94
N TRP A 628 12.26 -34.05 20.31
CA TRP A 628 13.64 -34.04 20.78
C TRP A 628 14.29 -32.65 20.71
N GLU A 629 13.86 -31.77 19.80
CA GLU A 629 14.32 -30.38 19.78
C GLU A 629 13.90 -29.68 21.07
N LEU A 630 12.65 -29.85 21.49
CA LEU A 630 12.15 -29.26 22.74
C LEU A 630 12.88 -29.83 23.98
N ILE A 631 13.20 -31.12 24.00
CA ILE A 631 14.02 -31.72 25.08
C ILE A 631 15.36 -30.98 25.19
N LYS A 632 16.06 -30.78 24.06
CA LYS A 632 17.35 -30.07 24.03
C LYS A 632 17.22 -28.61 24.41
N ILE A 633 16.19 -27.91 23.93
CA ILE A 633 15.94 -26.53 24.34
C ILE A 633 15.68 -26.43 25.85
N LYS A 634 14.90 -27.36 26.42
CA LYS A 634 14.62 -27.38 27.85
C LYS A 634 15.89 -27.59 28.68
N GLU A 635 16.78 -28.48 28.27
CA GLU A 635 18.12 -28.65 28.89
C GLU A 635 18.92 -27.33 28.87
N MET A 636 18.86 -26.55 27.77
CA MET A 636 19.56 -25.27 27.65
C MET A 636 18.96 -24.18 28.56
N VAL A 637 17.63 -24.09 28.64
CA VAL A 637 16.91 -23.15 29.51
C VAL A 637 17.08 -23.50 31.00
N GLU A 638 17.18 -24.79 31.32
CA GLU A 638 17.51 -25.26 32.66
C GLU A 638 18.93 -24.86 33.05
N LYS A 639 19.92 -25.10 32.17
CA LYS A 639 21.32 -24.69 32.37
C LYS A 639 21.49 -23.17 32.53
N SER A 640 20.62 -22.37 31.91
CA SER A 640 20.63 -20.92 32.14
C SER A 640 20.04 -20.52 33.49
N GLY A 641 19.50 -21.44 34.29
CA GLY A 641 18.92 -21.17 35.60
C GLY A 641 17.55 -20.47 35.56
N LEU A 642 16.89 -20.40 34.40
CA LEU A 642 15.56 -19.78 34.29
C LEU A 642 14.45 -20.67 34.87
N LEU A 643 14.56 -21.99 34.70
CA LEU A 643 13.59 -22.95 35.26
C LEU A 643 13.69 -23.10 36.78
N ALA A 644 14.72 -22.53 37.42
CA ALA A 644 14.81 -22.47 38.88
C ALA A 644 13.78 -21.50 39.48
N TYR A 645 13.20 -20.59 38.68
CA TYR A 645 12.11 -19.74 39.11
C TYR A 645 10.76 -20.46 38.87
N PRO A 646 9.98 -20.78 39.92
CA PRO A 646 8.74 -21.55 39.77
C PRO A 646 7.67 -20.86 38.91
N GLU A 647 7.72 -19.52 38.84
CA GLU A 647 6.77 -18.71 38.06
C GLU A 647 7.17 -18.56 36.59
N PHE A 648 8.41 -18.91 36.22
CA PHE A 648 8.86 -18.79 34.84
C PHE A 648 8.18 -19.84 33.97
N LYS A 649 7.61 -19.39 32.85
CA LYS A 649 6.87 -20.24 31.92
C LYS A 649 7.65 -20.38 30.63
N LEU A 650 7.84 -21.63 30.21
CA LEU A 650 8.35 -21.97 28.88
C LEU A 650 7.18 -22.27 27.96
N TRP A 651 7.15 -21.57 26.83
CA TRP A 651 6.13 -21.69 25.79
C TRP A 651 6.75 -22.22 24.50
N ILE A 652 5.93 -22.82 23.66
CA ILE A 652 6.29 -23.14 22.28
C ILE A 652 5.33 -22.49 21.30
N MET A 653 5.86 -22.15 20.13
CA MET A 653 5.05 -21.74 18.99
C MET A 653 4.66 -22.99 18.19
N VAL A 654 3.36 -23.23 18.03
CA VAL A 654 2.83 -24.29 17.19
C VAL A 654 2.52 -23.69 15.83
N GLU A 655 3.50 -23.80 14.94
CA GLU A 655 3.48 -23.17 13.62
C GLU A 655 3.99 -24.07 12.49
N VAL A 656 4.37 -25.31 12.83
CA VAL A 656 4.79 -26.35 11.90
C VAL A 656 3.79 -27.50 11.97
N PRO A 657 3.34 -28.09 10.83
CA PRO A 657 2.35 -29.17 10.83
C PRO A 657 2.74 -30.37 11.71
N SER A 658 4.02 -30.73 11.78
CA SER A 658 4.49 -31.83 12.64
C SER A 658 4.24 -31.54 14.12
N ALA A 659 4.46 -30.31 14.58
CA ALA A 659 4.16 -29.90 15.95
C ALA A 659 2.66 -29.78 16.20
N ALA A 660 1.90 -29.29 15.21
CA ALA A 660 0.45 -29.15 15.31
C ALA A 660 -0.26 -30.51 15.43
N LEU A 661 0.11 -31.48 14.58
CA LEU A 661 -0.53 -32.80 14.52
C LEU A 661 -0.04 -33.74 15.62
N ASN A 662 1.16 -33.52 16.15
CA ASN A 662 1.76 -34.33 17.22
C ASN A 662 1.86 -33.57 18.56
N LEU A 663 0.94 -32.63 18.79
CA LEU A 663 1.04 -31.69 19.91
C LEU A 663 1.09 -32.38 21.29
N GLU A 664 0.39 -33.51 21.45
CA GLU A 664 0.37 -34.25 22.72
C GLU A 664 1.77 -34.64 23.21
N GLU A 665 2.69 -35.01 22.31
CA GLU A 665 4.05 -35.36 22.68
C GLU A 665 4.82 -34.16 23.23
N PHE A 666 4.63 -32.98 22.64
CA PHE A 666 5.25 -31.75 23.14
C PHE A 666 4.68 -31.33 24.49
N LEU A 667 3.37 -31.47 24.71
CA LEU A 667 2.73 -31.12 25.98
C LEU A 667 3.21 -32.00 27.13
N ARG A 668 3.45 -33.31 26.88
CA ARG A 668 4.01 -34.24 27.88
C ARG A 668 5.42 -33.86 28.33
N LEU A 669 6.17 -33.09 27.53
CA LEU A 669 7.48 -32.58 27.91
C LEU A 669 7.41 -31.41 28.92
N GLY A 670 6.20 -30.95 29.25
CA GLY A 670 5.94 -30.01 30.34
C GLY A 670 6.16 -28.55 29.97
N VAL A 671 5.61 -28.10 28.83
CA VAL A 671 5.49 -26.67 28.49
C VAL A 671 4.27 -26.06 29.19
N GLN A 672 4.37 -24.80 29.60
CA GLN A 672 3.30 -24.11 30.34
C GLN A 672 2.35 -23.33 29.41
N GLY A 673 2.73 -23.16 28.15
CA GLY A 673 1.87 -22.53 27.15
C GLY A 673 2.23 -22.86 25.71
N VAL A 674 1.23 -22.70 24.86
CA VAL A 674 1.30 -22.85 23.41
C VAL A 674 0.80 -21.56 22.79
N SER A 675 1.50 -21.07 21.77
CA SER A 675 1.00 -20.01 20.90
C SER A 675 0.90 -20.52 19.47
N ILE A 676 -0.27 -20.42 18.86
CA ILE A 676 -0.48 -20.84 17.48
C ILE A 676 0.05 -19.74 16.56
N GLY A 677 1.06 -20.04 15.74
CA GLY A 677 1.57 -19.15 14.70
C GLY A 677 0.81 -19.39 13.40
N THR A 678 -0.31 -18.69 13.18
CA THR A 678 -1.21 -19.01 12.07
C THR A 678 -0.61 -18.77 10.70
N ASN A 679 0.33 -17.84 10.58
CA ASN A 679 0.92 -17.48 9.30
C ASN A 679 1.73 -18.65 8.73
N ASP A 680 2.75 -19.11 9.47
CA ASP A 680 3.60 -20.22 9.06
C ASP A 680 2.83 -21.55 9.00
N LEU A 681 1.91 -21.76 9.95
CA LEU A 681 1.07 -22.97 9.93
C LEU A 681 0.20 -23.05 8.69
N THR A 682 -0.43 -21.94 8.28
CA THR A 682 -1.27 -21.88 7.08
C THR A 682 -0.46 -22.08 5.82
N MET A 683 0.69 -21.39 5.71
CA MET A 683 1.61 -21.56 4.59
C MET A 683 2.03 -23.03 4.41
N MET A 684 2.38 -23.72 5.50
CA MET A 684 2.82 -25.12 5.43
C MET A 684 1.67 -26.12 5.24
N LEU A 685 0.50 -25.90 5.83
CA LEU A 685 -0.67 -26.78 5.64
C LEU A 685 -1.20 -26.72 4.21
N LEU A 686 -1.10 -25.56 3.57
CA LEU A 686 -1.55 -25.36 2.19
C LEU A 686 -0.44 -25.57 1.15
N GLY A 687 0.83 -25.60 1.57
CA GLY A 687 1.98 -25.67 0.66
C GLY A 687 2.17 -24.40 -0.16
N VAL A 688 1.92 -23.24 0.43
CA VAL A 688 1.97 -21.92 -0.24
C VAL A 688 2.98 -21.00 0.45
N ASP A 689 3.66 -20.17 -0.33
CA ASP A 689 4.38 -19.02 0.18
C ASP A 689 3.54 -17.76 -0.10
N ARG A 690 3.11 -17.07 0.96
CA ARG A 690 2.29 -15.86 0.83
C ARG A 690 3.06 -14.69 0.20
N ASP A 691 4.40 -14.74 0.22
CA ASP A 691 5.26 -13.76 -0.42
C ASP A 691 5.46 -14.08 -1.92
N SER A 692 5.03 -15.26 -2.38
CA SER A 692 5.04 -15.69 -3.78
C SER A 692 3.72 -15.34 -4.48
N GLU A 693 3.75 -14.35 -5.36
CA GLU A 693 2.58 -13.81 -6.06
C GLU A 693 1.74 -14.87 -6.80
N GLU A 694 2.37 -15.90 -7.35
CA GLU A 694 1.71 -16.98 -8.10
C GLU A 694 0.78 -17.86 -7.23
N VAL A 695 1.07 -18.00 -5.93
CA VAL A 695 0.33 -18.90 -5.02
C VAL A 695 -0.29 -18.17 -3.82
N ALA A 696 0.08 -16.92 -3.58
CA ALA A 696 -0.48 -16.07 -2.53
C ALA A 696 -2.02 -15.97 -2.55
N PRO A 697 -2.73 -15.96 -3.70
CA PRO A 697 -4.19 -15.97 -3.71
C PRO A 697 -4.85 -17.20 -3.05
N ILE A 698 -4.10 -18.30 -2.88
CA ILE A 698 -4.57 -19.53 -2.21
C ILE A 698 -4.45 -19.40 -0.68
N TYR A 699 -3.61 -18.50 -0.18
CA TYR A 699 -3.41 -18.30 1.25
C TYR A 699 -4.70 -17.75 1.89
N ASP A 700 -5.34 -18.58 2.72
CA ASP A 700 -6.51 -18.20 3.52
C ASP A 700 -6.57 -19.04 4.80
N GLU A 701 -6.48 -18.39 5.96
CA GLU A 701 -6.54 -19.02 7.28
C GLU A 701 -7.91 -19.62 7.62
N ARG A 702 -8.95 -19.33 6.82
CA ARG A 702 -10.31 -19.83 7.01
C ARG A 702 -10.58 -21.16 6.31
N THR A 703 -9.60 -21.68 5.58
CA THR A 703 -9.75 -22.98 4.91
C THR A 703 -10.09 -24.10 5.91
N PRO A 704 -10.87 -25.12 5.52
CA PRO A 704 -11.27 -26.20 6.42
C PRO A 704 -10.12 -27.01 7.02
N VAL A 705 -8.96 -27.07 6.36
CA VAL A 705 -7.78 -27.76 6.90
C VAL A 705 -7.14 -26.94 8.02
N VAL A 706 -7.02 -25.63 7.84
CA VAL A 706 -6.44 -24.72 8.84
C VAL A 706 -7.36 -24.65 10.05
N THR A 707 -8.64 -24.30 9.86
CA THR A 707 -9.61 -24.15 10.96
C THR A 707 -9.75 -25.40 11.82
N ARG A 708 -9.84 -26.60 11.21
CA ARG A 708 -9.85 -27.88 11.96
C ARG A 708 -8.56 -28.11 12.73
N THR A 709 -7.41 -27.73 12.17
CA THR A 709 -6.11 -27.86 12.86
C THR A 709 -6.03 -26.89 14.04
N LEU A 710 -6.48 -25.65 13.88
CA LEU A 710 -6.54 -24.67 14.97
C LEU A 710 -7.43 -25.17 16.12
N GLU A 711 -8.62 -25.68 15.80
CA GLU A 711 -9.55 -26.23 16.79
C GLU A 711 -8.96 -27.45 17.52
N TYR A 712 -8.30 -28.36 16.78
CA TYR A 712 -7.59 -29.50 17.35
C TYR A 712 -6.51 -29.07 18.35
N ILE A 713 -5.68 -28.07 18.00
CA ILE A 713 -4.64 -27.55 18.89
C ILE A 713 -5.25 -27.01 20.19
N VAL A 714 -6.30 -26.19 20.09
CA VAL A 714 -6.97 -25.60 21.25
C VAL A 714 -7.54 -26.69 22.17
N LYS A 715 -8.30 -27.64 21.63
CA LYS A 715 -8.88 -28.76 22.38
C LYS A 715 -7.81 -29.64 23.03
N THR A 716 -6.70 -29.86 22.34
CA THR A 716 -5.58 -30.65 22.87
C THR A 716 -4.91 -29.93 24.04
N CYS A 717 -4.67 -28.62 23.94
CA CYS A 717 -4.14 -27.85 25.06
C CYS A 717 -5.07 -27.87 26.28
N GLN A 718 -6.39 -27.74 26.06
CA GLN A 718 -7.37 -27.85 27.14
C GLN A 718 -7.34 -29.21 27.85
N LYS A 719 -7.30 -30.30 27.08
CA LYS A 719 -7.22 -31.68 27.62
C LYS A 719 -6.03 -31.85 28.57
N TYR A 720 -4.91 -31.19 28.29
CA TYR A 720 -3.69 -31.24 29.10
C TYR A 720 -3.57 -30.08 30.11
N GLY A 721 -4.57 -29.19 30.22
CA GLY A 721 -4.53 -28.04 31.14
C GLY A 721 -3.47 -26.99 30.81
N VAL A 722 -3.01 -26.94 29.55
CA VAL A 722 -1.97 -26.00 29.09
C VAL A 722 -2.61 -24.75 28.50
N THR A 723 -2.02 -23.57 28.78
CA THR A 723 -2.52 -22.31 28.23
C THR A 723 -2.34 -22.29 26.71
N CYS A 724 -3.41 -21.99 25.96
CA CYS A 724 -3.35 -21.86 24.51
C CYS A 724 -3.66 -20.43 24.09
N SER A 725 -2.74 -19.80 23.36
CA SER A 725 -2.93 -18.52 22.69
C SER A 725 -2.86 -18.70 21.19
N ILE A 726 -3.43 -17.76 20.45
CA ILE A 726 -3.17 -17.56 19.02
C ILE A 726 -2.44 -16.25 18.83
N CYS A 727 -1.51 -16.20 17.89
CA CYS A 727 -0.82 -14.98 17.48
C CYS A 727 -0.74 -14.89 15.95
N GLY A 728 -0.61 -13.67 15.43
CA GLY A 728 -0.81 -13.38 14.02
C GLY A 728 -1.99 -12.43 13.81
N GLN A 729 -2.28 -12.12 12.55
CA GLN A 729 -3.33 -11.15 12.20
C GLN A 729 -4.71 -11.82 12.07
N ALA A 730 -4.78 -13.13 11.88
CA ALA A 730 -6.04 -13.88 11.72
C ALA A 730 -7.14 -13.54 12.75
N PRO A 731 -6.92 -13.54 14.09
CA PRO A 731 -7.97 -13.17 15.05
C PRO A 731 -8.30 -11.66 15.08
N SER A 732 -7.47 -10.82 14.44
CA SER A 732 -7.71 -9.38 14.26
C SER A 732 -8.48 -9.09 12.97
N ASP A 733 -8.24 -9.88 11.93
CA ASP A 733 -8.77 -9.69 10.58
C ASP A 733 -10.09 -10.43 10.34
N TYR A 734 -10.23 -11.62 10.94
CA TYR A 734 -11.38 -12.51 10.77
C TYR A 734 -12.08 -12.73 12.11
N GLU A 735 -13.24 -12.09 12.30
CA GLU A 735 -14.04 -12.25 13.51
C GLU A 735 -14.48 -13.71 13.68
N GLU A 736 -14.82 -14.40 12.58
CA GLU A 736 -15.23 -15.79 12.55
C GLU A 736 -14.18 -16.75 13.14
N ILE A 737 -12.89 -16.48 12.92
CA ILE A 737 -11.79 -17.26 13.51
C ILE A 737 -11.71 -16.99 15.01
N ALA A 738 -11.80 -15.73 15.44
CA ALA A 738 -11.82 -15.38 16.85
C ALA A 738 -13.01 -16.04 17.57
N GLU A 739 -14.21 -16.02 16.97
CA GLU A 739 -15.40 -16.69 17.53
C GLU A 739 -15.20 -18.20 17.68
N MET A 740 -14.71 -18.85 16.61
CA MET A 740 -14.47 -20.29 16.59
C MET A 740 -13.49 -20.69 17.70
N LEU A 741 -12.40 -19.96 17.86
CA LEU A 741 -11.38 -20.26 18.87
C LEU A 741 -11.91 -20.05 20.30
N VAL A 742 -12.71 -19.01 20.53
CA VAL A 742 -13.37 -18.76 21.82
C VAL A 742 -14.36 -19.88 22.14
N ARG A 743 -15.12 -20.36 21.14
CA ARG A 743 -16.02 -21.51 21.30
C ARG A 743 -15.28 -22.82 21.57
N ALA A 744 -14.13 -23.01 20.93
CA ALA A 744 -13.21 -24.12 21.23
C ALA A 744 -12.56 -23.96 22.62
N GLY A 745 -12.62 -22.77 23.21
CA GLY A 745 -12.16 -22.40 24.55
C GLY A 745 -10.66 -22.13 24.62
N ILE A 746 -10.14 -21.41 23.64
CA ILE A 746 -8.80 -20.83 23.68
C ILE A 746 -8.61 -19.98 24.95
N SER A 747 -7.40 -19.97 25.53
CA SER A 747 -7.12 -19.23 26.76
C SER A 747 -6.93 -17.74 26.51
N SER A 748 -6.35 -17.38 25.37
CA SER A 748 -6.11 -15.98 24.99
C SER A 748 -6.08 -15.75 23.48
N LEU A 749 -6.47 -14.54 23.07
CA LEU A 749 -6.30 -14.04 21.71
C LEU A 749 -5.25 -12.93 21.71
N SER A 750 -4.16 -13.08 20.97
CA SER A 750 -3.15 -12.02 20.81
C SER A 750 -3.41 -11.23 19.53
N VAL A 751 -3.88 -9.99 19.68
CA VAL A 751 -4.36 -9.15 18.57
C VAL A 751 -3.52 -7.88 18.39
N ASN A 752 -3.78 -7.12 17.33
CA ASN A 752 -3.16 -5.80 17.17
C ASN A 752 -3.72 -4.80 18.18
N ALA A 753 -2.92 -3.81 18.58
CA ALA A 753 -3.29 -2.87 19.63
C ALA A 753 -4.53 -2.01 19.29
N ASP A 754 -4.83 -1.80 18.02
CA ASP A 754 -5.96 -1.00 17.55
C ASP A 754 -7.32 -1.71 17.65
N VAL A 755 -7.33 -3.04 17.87
CA VAL A 755 -8.56 -3.84 17.93
C VAL A 755 -8.87 -4.41 19.33
N ILE A 756 -8.05 -4.15 20.35
CA ILE A 756 -8.20 -4.68 21.72
C ILE A 756 -9.65 -4.55 22.24
N ASP A 757 -10.20 -3.34 22.23
CA ASP A 757 -11.53 -3.07 22.80
C ASP A 757 -12.64 -3.75 22.00
N ARG A 758 -12.51 -3.81 20.67
CA ARG A 758 -13.47 -4.48 19.78
C ARG A 758 -13.45 -5.99 20.03
N THR A 759 -12.26 -6.60 20.05
CA THR A 759 -12.10 -8.03 20.31
C THR A 759 -12.63 -8.38 21.70
N ARG A 760 -12.34 -7.56 22.72
CA ARG A 760 -12.89 -7.75 24.08
C ARG A 760 -14.41 -7.72 24.11
N GLN A 761 -15.04 -6.78 23.40
CA GLN A 761 -16.50 -6.71 23.30
C GLN A 761 -17.09 -7.93 22.59
N LEU A 762 -16.47 -8.39 21.51
CA LEU A 762 -16.87 -9.59 20.78
C LEU A 762 -16.82 -10.83 21.70
N VAL A 763 -15.66 -11.06 22.33
CA VAL A 763 -15.44 -12.16 23.28
C VAL A 763 -16.44 -12.11 24.42
N PHE A 764 -16.66 -10.93 25.03
CA PHE A 764 -17.61 -10.76 26.12
C PHE A 764 -19.04 -11.18 25.71
N LYS A 765 -19.50 -10.75 24.53
CA LYS A 765 -20.82 -11.11 24.01
C LYS A 765 -20.93 -12.61 23.76
N LEU A 766 -19.89 -13.22 23.18
CA LEU A 766 -19.84 -14.64 22.90
C LEU A 766 -19.88 -15.47 24.18
N GLU A 767 -19.01 -15.16 25.14
CA GLU A 767 -18.96 -15.84 26.43
C GLU A 767 -20.27 -15.71 27.20
N LYS A 768 -20.89 -14.52 27.19
CA LYS A 768 -22.22 -14.32 27.76
C LYS A 768 -23.27 -15.20 27.08
N SER A 769 -23.25 -15.29 25.74
CA SER A 769 -24.18 -16.15 25.00
C SER A 769 -23.98 -17.64 25.28
N LEU A 770 -22.73 -18.07 25.46
CA LEU A 770 -22.39 -19.46 25.78
C LEU A 770 -22.77 -19.82 27.21
N TYR A 771 -22.61 -18.88 28.15
CA TYR A 771 -23.04 -19.05 29.53
C TYR A 771 -24.57 -19.19 29.64
N LEU A 772 -25.34 -18.38 28.90
CA LEU A 772 -26.80 -18.45 28.90
C LEU A 772 -27.39 -19.69 28.20
N LYS A 773 -26.59 -20.42 27.42
CA LYS A 773 -27.00 -21.66 26.73
C LYS A 773 -26.69 -22.93 27.53
N LYS A 774 -25.85 -22.83 28.55
CA LYS A 774 -25.63 -23.89 29.55
C LYS A 774 -26.61 -23.70 30.69
#